data_AF-A0A2D6HKI8-F1
#
_entry.id   AF-A0A2D6HKI8-F1
#
_cell.length_a   1.000
_cell.length_b   1.000
_cell.length_c   1.000
_cell.angle_alpha   90.00
_cell.angle_beta   90.00
_cell.angle_gamma   90.00
#
_symmetry.space_group_name_H-M   'P 1'
#
loop_
_entity.id
_entity.type
_entity.pdbx_description
1 polymer ?
#
loop_
_entity_poly.entity_id
_entity_poly.type
_entity_poly.pdbx_seq_one_letter_code
_entity_poly.pdbx_strand_id
1 'polypeptide(L)'
;MAPLDPPPPSAAVKILPLLIATLAWPAFAQDWIGVRGVTGTYAASGTPADTWVLLRERADGKVLGTIHGAPGLWIHSGQRTGASVVLGLRAVDGDPSTPWEGTLDLDLDGADLSGDLIDGTTVLPVTLTRTTIPWVEEVWQLFDETLEGSLEVRRLEDRTGSFVAGGFRGVESCDFMACGGAIDSWTIGGTAHVITTSSGGGCPQVGVLSGTFDSAINILSGSWTSTNCSGAVSGGSFLGGKAGLVSSLHIPALLDSLADFADAFEAESPDAAEVFHSAYLSDGMTRAGWEAQLAAWYAAYDSIEVEIEGPYEIITYDDGEVNAFLGGDPRVDWTVRASGIDVATGLTETFYEREEPALLGPDLRYIGTEAGRTVFVGNGATRPFDIGLPILLSDVSYIVFGAWPFGVHGGGHPEDGHGGIDFEYIPGSLAYAAEAGEITAIYPNDHDPSITQWDVYQQVRSGIQVQYGHILDPPLVSVGDVVAQGEAIGSPTQQTGDIHASIHFAVHMEGAPDLCPVDWFDAAAAADWDTIWPACHYTEELCEPFACNDRTADPPFEATWDLETAGTSPGPETITFLRSDGYAFDHVYTFYDAAGAVLESGVTEWTSSPGTLGLKFIADGGGAVTFGACDVIDDVLWISLDASMPSTMVGAAVYRYRF
;
A
#
# COMPACT_ATOMS: atom_id res chain seq x y z
N MET A 1 15.58 -52.54 -4.20
CA MET A 1 15.04 -53.16 -2.97
C MET A 1 14.89 -52.05 -1.96
N ALA A 2 13.70 -51.85 -1.38
CA ALA A 2 13.54 -51.07 -0.15
C ALA A 2 13.85 -51.96 1.07
N PRO A 3 14.00 -51.36 2.25
CA PRO A 3 13.07 -51.70 3.34
C PRO A 3 12.50 -50.49 4.10
N LEU A 4 11.33 -50.70 4.72
CA LEU A 4 10.68 -49.87 5.77
C LEU A 4 11.30 -50.24 7.15
N ASP A 5 11.02 -49.65 8.31
CA ASP A 5 9.97 -48.77 8.91
C ASP A 5 10.65 -48.04 10.13
N PRO A 6 10.03 -47.26 11.07
CA PRO A 6 8.64 -46.78 11.26
C PRO A 6 8.48 -45.25 11.61
N PRO A 7 7.25 -44.73 11.81
CA PRO A 7 6.92 -43.42 12.44
C PRO A 7 6.50 -43.55 13.93
N PRO A 8 6.01 -42.52 14.66
CA PRO A 8 6.27 -41.05 14.70
C PRO A 8 6.74 -40.59 16.13
N PRO A 9 6.68 -39.30 16.51
CA PRO A 9 5.50 -38.82 17.25
C PRO A 9 4.99 -37.41 16.86
N SER A 10 3.74 -37.14 17.21
CA SER A 10 3.04 -35.87 17.00
C SER A 10 3.22 -34.85 18.12
N ALA A 11 3.53 -33.60 17.79
CA ALA A 11 3.14 -32.38 18.51
C ALA A 11 3.14 -31.24 17.47
N ALA A 12 2.03 -30.69 16.99
CA ALA A 12 0.94 -30.00 17.69
C ALA A 12 1.25 -28.55 18.10
N VAL A 13 1.67 -27.71 17.13
CA VAL A 13 1.11 -26.36 16.95
C VAL A 13 0.75 -26.21 15.48
N LYS A 14 -0.54 -26.39 15.15
CA LYS A 14 -1.15 -25.90 13.91
C LYS A 14 -2.26 -24.96 14.37
N ILE A 15 -2.08 -23.66 14.19
CA ILE A 15 -3.09 -22.64 14.46
C ILE A 15 -3.12 -21.76 13.21
N LEU A 16 -4.25 -21.84 12.48
CA LEU A 16 -4.49 -21.29 11.13
C LEU A 16 -3.51 -21.88 10.06
N PRO A 17 -3.97 -22.25 8.84
CA PRO A 17 -5.22 -21.88 8.17
C PRO A 17 -6.21 -23.06 8.10
N LEU A 18 -7.30 -23.00 8.86
CA LEU A 18 -8.40 -23.98 8.74
C LEU A 18 -9.73 -23.43 9.29
N LEU A 19 -10.15 -22.27 8.79
CA LEU A 19 -11.49 -21.74 9.03
C LEU A 19 -12.20 -21.17 7.78
N ILE A 20 -11.47 -20.82 6.71
CA ILE A 20 -12.04 -20.17 5.51
C ILE A 20 -12.86 -21.14 4.64
N ALA A 21 -12.51 -22.44 4.62
CA ALA A 21 -13.20 -23.44 3.77
C ALA A 21 -14.47 -24.09 4.38
N THR A 22 -14.85 -23.77 5.63
CA THR A 22 -16.05 -24.35 6.28
C THR A 22 -16.88 -23.37 7.10
N LEU A 23 -16.65 -22.06 6.98
CA LEU A 23 -17.78 -21.14 7.11
C LEU A 23 -18.71 -21.44 5.93
N ALA A 24 -19.66 -22.34 6.16
CA ALA A 24 -20.81 -22.45 5.28
C ALA A 24 -21.48 -21.08 5.29
N TRP A 25 -21.26 -20.29 4.24
CA TRP A 25 -21.97 -19.03 4.04
C TRP A 25 -23.45 -19.36 4.24
N PRO A 26 -24.11 -18.80 5.26
CA PRO A 26 -25.55 -19.00 5.41
C PRO A 26 -26.21 -18.60 4.08
N ALA A 27 -27.07 -19.49 3.57
CA ALA A 27 -27.59 -19.39 2.21
C ALA A 27 -28.59 -18.23 2.05
N PHE A 28 -28.08 -17.00 2.07
CA PHE A 28 -28.85 -15.75 2.10
C PHE A 28 -29.21 -15.21 0.71
N ALA A 29 -28.67 -15.78 -0.37
CA ALA A 29 -29.01 -15.42 -1.75
C ALA A 29 -30.47 -15.77 -2.19
N GLN A 30 -31.42 -15.95 -1.26
CA GLN A 30 -32.83 -16.18 -1.59
C GLN A 30 -33.70 -14.91 -1.58
N ASP A 31 -33.35 -13.84 -0.86
CA ASP A 31 -34.28 -12.71 -0.70
C ASP A 31 -34.33 -11.75 -1.90
N TRP A 32 -33.21 -11.57 -2.62
CA TRP A 32 -33.17 -10.78 -3.86
C TRP A 32 -34.04 -11.35 -5.00
N ILE A 33 -34.52 -12.60 -4.86
CA ILE A 33 -35.40 -13.30 -5.81
C ILE A 33 -36.86 -12.81 -5.72
N GLY A 34 -37.22 -12.02 -4.70
CA GLY A 34 -38.59 -11.53 -4.47
C GLY A 34 -38.78 -10.01 -4.43
N VAL A 35 -37.70 -9.21 -4.45
CA VAL A 35 -37.76 -7.75 -4.28
C VAL A 35 -38.36 -7.08 -5.52
N ARG A 36 -39.29 -6.14 -5.31
CA ARG A 36 -39.82 -5.26 -6.38
C ARG A 36 -39.03 -3.95 -6.38
N GLY A 37 -38.35 -3.66 -7.49
CA GLY A 37 -37.58 -2.42 -7.65
C GLY A 37 -36.36 -2.65 -8.52
N VAL A 38 -35.35 -1.81 -8.34
CA VAL A 38 -34.09 -1.90 -9.07
C VAL A 38 -33.14 -2.92 -8.42
N THR A 39 -33.29 -3.20 -7.13
CA THR A 39 -32.47 -4.22 -6.43
C THR A 39 -32.57 -5.58 -7.13
N GLY A 40 -31.45 -6.14 -7.58
CA GLY A 40 -31.41 -7.39 -8.36
C GLY A 40 -30.08 -7.66 -9.06
N THR A 41 -29.96 -8.89 -9.57
CA THR A 41 -28.89 -9.30 -10.50
C THR A 41 -29.44 -9.31 -11.92
N TYR A 42 -28.68 -8.75 -12.85
CA TYR A 42 -29.05 -8.62 -14.25
C TYR A 42 -27.94 -9.10 -15.17
N ALA A 43 -28.31 -9.78 -16.25
CA ALA A 43 -27.43 -10.02 -17.39
C ALA A 43 -27.66 -8.91 -18.42
N ALA A 44 -26.62 -8.18 -18.78
CA ALA A 44 -26.67 -7.25 -19.89
C ALA A 44 -26.71 -8.03 -21.20
N SER A 45 -27.56 -7.60 -22.13
CA SER A 45 -27.61 -8.10 -23.50
C SER A 45 -27.54 -6.92 -24.46
N GLY A 46 -26.57 -6.95 -25.39
CA GLY A 46 -26.32 -5.85 -26.32
C GLY A 46 -24.83 -5.66 -26.63
N THR A 47 -24.42 -4.39 -26.73
CA THR A 47 -23.02 -3.96 -26.87
C THR A 47 -22.79 -2.83 -25.86
N PRO A 48 -21.78 -2.89 -24.97
CA PRO A 48 -20.72 -3.90 -24.83
C PRO A 48 -21.25 -5.31 -24.47
N ALA A 49 -20.36 -6.30 -24.56
CA ALA A 49 -20.70 -7.73 -24.51
C ALA A 49 -21.34 -8.19 -23.19
N ASP A 50 -21.74 -9.46 -23.17
CA ASP A 50 -22.42 -10.12 -22.05
C ASP A 50 -21.68 -9.86 -20.72
N THR A 51 -22.25 -8.95 -19.91
CA THR A 51 -21.74 -8.51 -18.61
C THR A 51 -22.84 -8.67 -17.57
N TRP A 52 -22.48 -8.67 -16.29
CA TRP A 52 -23.41 -8.90 -15.20
C TRP A 52 -23.41 -7.73 -14.24
N VAL A 53 -24.59 -7.16 -14.00
CA VAL A 53 -24.78 -5.99 -13.15
C VAL A 53 -25.56 -6.39 -11.91
N LEU A 54 -25.05 -6.06 -10.73
CA LEU A 54 -25.77 -6.21 -9.46
C LEU A 54 -26.07 -4.82 -8.92
N LEU A 55 -27.35 -4.54 -8.65
CA LEU A 55 -27.83 -3.25 -8.18
C LEU A 55 -28.52 -3.39 -6.83
N ARG A 56 -28.36 -2.40 -5.94
CA ARG A 56 -29.06 -2.25 -4.67
C ARG A 56 -29.58 -0.83 -4.53
N GLU A 57 -30.91 -0.69 -4.48
CA GLU A 57 -31.62 0.57 -4.27
C GLU A 57 -31.64 0.91 -2.77
N ARG A 58 -31.13 2.10 -2.40
CA ARG A 58 -31.11 2.68 -1.05
C ARG A 58 -32.46 3.29 -0.66
N ALA A 59 -32.66 3.59 0.62
CA ALA A 59 -33.93 4.11 1.15
C ALA A 59 -34.33 5.49 0.61
N ASP A 60 -33.35 6.30 0.19
CA ASP A 60 -33.51 7.60 -0.46
C ASP A 60 -33.74 7.50 -1.99
N GLY A 61 -33.58 6.31 -2.56
CA GLY A 61 -33.66 6.03 -3.99
C GLY A 61 -32.34 6.14 -4.75
N LYS A 62 -31.20 6.41 -4.10
CA LYS A 62 -29.88 6.18 -4.70
C LYS A 62 -29.71 4.69 -5.03
N VAL A 63 -28.84 4.37 -5.97
CA VAL A 63 -28.59 2.99 -6.42
C VAL A 63 -27.10 2.71 -6.38
N LEU A 64 -26.71 1.77 -5.51
CA LEU A 64 -25.38 1.18 -5.49
C LEU A 64 -25.32 0.03 -6.50
N GLY A 65 -24.12 -0.30 -6.98
CA GLY A 65 -23.96 -1.50 -7.78
C GLY A 65 -22.53 -1.79 -8.21
N THR A 66 -22.38 -2.93 -8.86
CA THR A 66 -21.09 -3.41 -9.39
C THR A 66 -21.30 -4.14 -10.73
N ILE A 67 -20.27 -4.18 -11.56
CA ILE A 67 -20.30 -4.71 -12.93
C ILE A 67 -19.22 -5.78 -13.05
N HIS A 68 -19.61 -6.95 -13.51
CA HIS A 68 -18.73 -8.12 -13.67
C HIS A 68 -18.62 -8.54 -15.13
N GLY A 69 -17.43 -9.02 -15.49
CA GLY A 69 -17.04 -9.36 -16.85
C GLY A 69 -16.50 -8.16 -17.65
N ALA A 70 -16.34 -7.00 -17.02
CA ALA A 70 -15.75 -5.80 -17.62
C ALA A 70 -14.70 -5.22 -16.66
N PRO A 71 -13.44 -5.67 -16.71
CA PRO A 71 -12.38 -5.13 -15.85
C PRO A 71 -12.24 -3.63 -16.04
N GLY A 72 -12.08 -2.91 -14.93
CA GLY A 72 -11.95 -1.46 -14.93
C GLY A 72 -13.19 -0.69 -15.39
N LEU A 73 -14.39 -1.27 -15.35
CA LEU A 73 -15.67 -0.57 -15.52
C LEU A 73 -16.52 -0.68 -14.26
N TRP A 74 -16.95 0.46 -13.72
CA TRP A 74 -17.72 0.50 -12.48
C TRP A 74 -18.85 1.53 -12.48
N ILE A 75 -19.74 1.40 -11.51
CA ILE A 75 -20.81 2.35 -11.22
C ILE A 75 -20.25 3.33 -10.17
N HIS A 76 -20.18 4.62 -10.53
CA HIS A 76 -19.73 5.68 -9.60
C HIS A 76 -20.89 6.51 -9.04
N SER A 77 -22.09 6.36 -9.60
CA SER A 77 -23.32 6.99 -9.08
C SER A 77 -24.56 6.26 -9.59
N GLY A 78 -25.66 6.36 -8.85
CA GLY A 78 -26.94 5.82 -9.30
C GLY A 78 -28.12 6.43 -8.59
N GLN A 79 -29.22 6.65 -9.30
CA GLN A 79 -30.47 7.19 -8.78
C GLN A 79 -31.67 6.59 -9.49
N ARG A 80 -32.71 6.26 -8.72
CA ARG A 80 -34.04 5.92 -9.23
C ARG A 80 -35.01 7.08 -9.01
N THR A 81 -35.79 7.42 -10.04
CA THR A 81 -36.95 8.32 -9.94
C THR A 81 -38.19 7.66 -10.54
N GLY A 82 -38.94 6.93 -9.71
CA GLY A 82 -40.16 6.24 -10.11
C GLY A 82 -39.87 4.98 -10.94
N ALA A 83 -39.93 5.10 -12.27
CA ALA A 83 -39.58 4.04 -13.21
C ALA A 83 -38.22 4.25 -13.88
N SER A 84 -37.78 5.50 -14.02
CA SER A 84 -36.44 5.84 -14.55
C SER A 84 -35.37 5.52 -13.52
N VAL A 85 -34.24 5.02 -14.01
CA VAL A 85 -33.05 4.59 -13.30
C VAL A 85 -31.86 5.14 -14.09
N VAL A 86 -31.10 6.03 -13.46
CA VAL A 86 -29.92 6.64 -14.06
C VAL A 86 -28.70 6.11 -13.29
N LEU A 87 -27.75 5.50 -13.99
CA LEU A 87 -26.48 5.04 -13.42
C LEU A 87 -25.33 5.77 -14.13
N GLY A 88 -24.46 6.42 -13.36
CA GLY A 88 -23.19 6.95 -13.87
C GLY A 88 -22.15 5.84 -13.91
N LEU A 89 -21.52 5.68 -15.06
CA LEU A 89 -20.44 4.73 -15.31
C LEU A 89 -19.11 5.45 -15.46
N ARG A 90 -18.06 4.87 -14.90
CA ARG A 90 -16.67 5.30 -15.11
C ARG A 90 -15.83 4.07 -15.49
N ALA A 91 -14.89 4.25 -16.41
CA ALA A 91 -13.98 3.17 -16.78
C ALA A 91 -12.59 3.66 -17.19
N VAL A 92 -11.62 2.75 -17.10
CA VAL A 92 -10.21 2.95 -17.43
C VAL A 92 -9.74 1.86 -18.39
N ASP A 93 -9.42 2.27 -19.62
CA ASP A 93 -8.97 1.40 -20.72
C ASP A 93 -7.54 1.78 -21.14
N GLY A 94 -6.51 1.11 -20.62
CA GLY A 94 -5.11 1.27 -21.05
C GLY A 94 -4.37 2.54 -20.60
N ASP A 95 -5.07 3.61 -20.18
CA ASP A 95 -4.48 4.80 -19.57
C ASP A 95 -5.30 5.25 -18.34
N PRO A 96 -4.80 5.05 -17.10
CA PRO A 96 -5.50 5.44 -15.88
C PRO A 96 -5.60 6.96 -15.69
N SER A 97 -4.81 7.77 -16.40
CA SER A 97 -4.87 9.24 -16.30
C SER A 97 -6.06 9.86 -17.05
N THR A 98 -6.73 9.10 -17.93
CA THR A 98 -7.90 9.55 -18.69
C THR A 98 -9.06 8.55 -18.59
N PRO A 99 -9.73 8.43 -17.44
CA PRO A 99 -10.96 7.65 -17.35
C PRO A 99 -12.04 8.22 -18.28
N TRP A 100 -12.83 7.35 -18.89
CA TRP A 100 -14.05 7.75 -19.61
C TRP A 100 -15.25 7.67 -18.67
N GLU A 101 -16.25 8.51 -18.93
CA GLU A 101 -17.50 8.57 -18.16
C GLU A 101 -18.71 8.45 -19.10
N GLY A 102 -19.73 7.74 -18.64
CA GLY A 102 -20.98 7.56 -19.37
C GLY A 102 -22.19 7.47 -18.45
N THR A 103 -23.38 7.44 -19.05
CA THR A 103 -24.64 7.33 -18.32
C THR A 103 -25.49 6.21 -18.91
N LEU A 104 -25.93 5.27 -18.09
CA LEU A 104 -27.07 4.41 -18.41
C LEU A 104 -28.35 5.12 -17.99
N ASP A 105 -29.18 5.56 -18.94
CA ASP A 105 -30.53 6.06 -18.69
C ASP A 105 -31.53 4.94 -19.05
N LEU A 106 -32.13 4.34 -18.04
CA LEU A 106 -32.90 3.09 -18.13
C LEU A 106 -34.31 3.27 -17.55
N ASP A 107 -35.30 2.63 -18.15
CA ASP A 107 -36.64 2.46 -17.58
C ASP A 107 -36.81 1.03 -17.03
N LEU A 108 -37.41 0.91 -15.83
CA LEU A 108 -37.82 -0.34 -15.21
C LEU A 108 -39.16 -0.84 -15.78
N ASP A 109 -39.11 -1.79 -16.71
CA ASP A 109 -40.29 -2.49 -17.23
C ASP A 109 -40.47 -3.86 -16.55
N GLY A 110 -41.34 -3.87 -15.55
CA GLY A 110 -41.70 -5.08 -14.80
C GLY A 110 -40.59 -5.58 -13.88
N ALA A 111 -39.64 -6.34 -14.44
CA ALA A 111 -38.51 -6.93 -13.74
C ALA A 111 -37.15 -6.59 -14.38
N ASP A 112 -37.16 -6.17 -15.65
CA ASP A 112 -35.99 -5.87 -16.47
C ASP A 112 -35.78 -4.36 -16.55
N LEU A 113 -34.57 -3.94 -16.94
CA LEU A 113 -34.23 -2.54 -17.22
C LEU A 113 -33.90 -2.40 -18.70
N SER A 114 -34.42 -1.37 -19.36
CA SER A 114 -34.14 -1.10 -20.78
C SER A 114 -34.03 0.39 -21.05
N GLY A 115 -33.08 0.78 -21.88
CA GLY A 115 -32.85 2.18 -22.23
C GLY A 115 -31.56 2.33 -23.03
N ASP A 116 -30.80 3.37 -22.78
CA ASP A 116 -29.61 3.72 -23.55
C ASP A 116 -28.37 3.94 -22.67
N LEU A 117 -27.22 3.46 -23.13
CA LEU A 117 -25.89 3.92 -22.71
C LEU A 117 -25.53 5.16 -23.53
N ILE A 118 -25.26 6.26 -22.85
CA ILE A 118 -24.87 7.55 -23.41
C ILE A 118 -23.40 7.79 -23.07
N ASP A 119 -22.56 7.84 -24.10
CA ASP A 119 -21.13 8.16 -24.02
C ASP A 119 -20.86 9.36 -24.95
N GLY A 120 -20.80 10.56 -24.37
CA GLY A 120 -20.58 11.82 -25.09
C GLY A 120 -21.61 12.14 -26.17
N THR A 121 -21.40 11.62 -27.39
CA THR A 121 -22.34 11.73 -28.53
C THR A 121 -22.84 10.38 -29.05
N THR A 122 -22.29 9.29 -28.53
CA THR A 122 -22.66 7.91 -28.81
C THR A 122 -23.86 7.53 -27.94
N VAL A 123 -24.85 6.88 -28.55
CA VAL A 123 -26.03 6.34 -27.85
C VAL A 123 -26.19 4.89 -28.28
N LEU A 124 -26.12 3.95 -27.34
CA LEU A 124 -26.22 2.51 -27.58
C LEU A 124 -27.40 1.93 -26.77
N PRO A 125 -28.35 1.22 -27.40
CA PRO A 125 -29.46 0.62 -26.68
C PRO A 125 -28.96 -0.54 -25.80
N VAL A 126 -29.35 -0.54 -24.53
CA VAL A 126 -29.00 -1.55 -23.52
C VAL A 126 -30.26 -2.19 -22.97
N THR A 127 -30.20 -3.51 -22.71
CA THR A 127 -31.24 -4.22 -21.96
C THR A 127 -30.57 -5.10 -20.91
N LEU A 128 -30.88 -4.83 -19.64
CA LEU A 128 -30.45 -5.61 -18.49
C LEU A 128 -31.61 -6.53 -18.10
N THR A 129 -31.51 -7.82 -18.44
CA THR A 129 -32.54 -8.82 -18.11
C THR A 129 -32.27 -9.41 -16.74
N ARG A 130 -33.26 -9.39 -15.85
CA ARG A 130 -33.11 -9.91 -14.49
C ARG A 130 -32.90 -11.42 -14.51
N THR A 131 -31.90 -11.87 -13.76
CA THR A 131 -31.46 -13.26 -13.74
C THR A 131 -31.27 -13.76 -12.31
N THR A 132 -31.36 -15.07 -12.14
CA THR A 132 -31.07 -15.79 -10.88
C THR A 132 -30.00 -16.86 -11.09
N ILE A 133 -29.39 -16.91 -12.28
CA ILE A 133 -28.29 -17.81 -12.58
C ILE A 133 -27.07 -17.31 -11.79
N PRO A 134 -26.50 -18.14 -10.89
CA PRO A 134 -25.35 -17.75 -10.09
C PRO A 134 -24.05 -18.09 -10.82
N TRP A 135 -23.03 -17.25 -10.60
CA TRP A 135 -21.75 -17.30 -11.30
C TRP A 135 -20.56 -17.13 -10.36
N VAL A 136 -19.38 -17.41 -10.87
CA VAL A 136 -18.07 -17.10 -10.29
C VAL A 136 -17.29 -16.27 -11.31
N GLU A 137 -16.69 -15.17 -10.87
CA GLU A 137 -15.75 -14.37 -11.66
C GLU A 137 -14.34 -14.67 -11.17
N GLU A 138 -13.47 -15.11 -12.08
CA GLU A 138 -12.04 -15.19 -11.86
C GLU A 138 -11.38 -13.89 -12.33
N VAL A 139 -10.44 -13.40 -11.52
CA VAL A 139 -9.56 -12.26 -11.83
C VAL A 139 -8.22 -12.83 -12.28
N TRP A 140 -7.76 -12.42 -13.46
CA TRP A 140 -6.48 -12.85 -14.03
C TRP A 140 -5.65 -11.63 -14.41
N GLN A 141 -4.34 -11.68 -14.14
CA GLN A 141 -3.36 -10.77 -14.71
C GLN A 141 -2.52 -11.52 -15.73
N LEU A 142 -2.41 -10.98 -16.94
CA LEU A 142 -1.56 -11.49 -18.02
C LEU A 142 -0.48 -10.45 -18.34
N PHE A 143 0.69 -10.91 -18.80
CA PHE A 143 1.85 -10.07 -19.13
C PHE A 143 2.47 -10.53 -20.45
N ASP A 144 2.80 -9.58 -21.34
CA ASP A 144 3.61 -9.84 -22.54
C ASP A 144 5.10 -9.90 -22.19
N GLU A 145 5.77 -10.99 -22.57
CA GLU A 145 7.21 -11.19 -22.26
C GLU A 145 8.17 -10.30 -23.09
N THR A 146 7.66 -9.49 -24.02
CA THR A 146 8.44 -8.77 -25.04
C THR A 146 8.08 -7.29 -25.20
N LEU A 147 6.85 -6.90 -24.86
CA LEU A 147 6.32 -5.53 -24.97
C LEU A 147 6.16 -4.86 -23.60
N GLU A 148 6.40 -5.57 -22.51
CA GLU A 148 6.23 -5.11 -21.11
C GLU A 148 4.80 -4.65 -20.77
N GLY A 149 3.83 -4.89 -21.67
CA GLY A 149 2.41 -4.58 -21.46
C GLY A 149 1.68 -5.68 -20.67
N SER A 150 0.73 -5.26 -19.84
CA SER A 150 -0.11 -6.14 -19.02
C SER A 150 -1.60 -6.01 -19.38
N LEU A 151 -2.34 -7.10 -19.21
CA LEU A 151 -3.80 -7.14 -19.32
C LEU A 151 -4.41 -7.67 -18.02
N GLU A 152 -5.35 -6.90 -17.46
CA GLU A 152 -6.29 -7.41 -16.48
C GLU A 152 -7.47 -8.07 -17.20
N VAL A 153 -7.84 -9.27 -16.79
CA VAL A 153 -8.82 -10.11 -17.46
C VAL A 153 -9.84 -10.67 -16.46
N ARG A 154 -11.13 -10.50 -16.73
CA ARG A 154 -12.23 -11.04 -15.92
C ARG A 154 -12.93 -12.15 -16.69
N ARG A 155 -13.13 -13.30 -16.05
CA ARG A 155 -13.71 -14.50 -16.66
C ARG A 155 -14.86 -15.01 -15.80
N LEU A 156 -16.09 -14.99 -16.32
CA LEU A 156 -17.26 -15.49 -15.61
C LEU A 156 -17.58 -16.92 -16.02
N GLU A 157 -17.78 -17.76 -15.03
CA GLU A 157 -18.30 -19.12 -15.14
C GLU A 157 -19.68 -19.26 -14.50
N ASP A 158 -20.52 -20.13 -15.06
CA ASP A 158 -21.68 -20.65 -14.35
C ASP A 158 -21.32 -21.76 -13.35
N ARG A 159 -22.30 -22.24 -12.57
CA ARG A 159 -22.14 -23.36 -11.63
C ARG A 159 -21.67 -24.70 -12.23
N THR A 160 -21.52 -24.81 -13.55
CA THR A 160 -20.97 -26.00 -14.21
C THR A 160 -19.50 -25.87 -14.60
N GLY A 161 -18.88 -24.70 -14.36
CA GLY A 161 -17.56 -24.35 -14.88
C GLY A 161 -17.59 -23.96 -16.36
N SER A 162 -18.76 -23.62 -16.90
CA SER A 162 -18.88 -23.17 -18.28
C SER A 162 -18.69 -21.66 -18.35
N PHE A 163 -17.80 -21.21 -19.23
CA PHE A 163 -17.62 -19.79 -19.55
C PHE A 163 -18.95 -19.19 -20.05
N VAL A 164 -19.37 -18.07 -19.44
CA VAL A 164 -20.61 -17.35 -19.80
C VAL A 164 -20.40 -15.90 -20.22
N ALA A 165 -19.32 -15.26 -19.77
CA ALA A 165 -19.07 -13.83 -19.96
C ALA A 165 -17.61 -13.50 -19.62
N GLY A 166 -17.10 -12.37 -20.08
CA GLY A 166 -15.77 -11.89 -19.70
C GLY A 166 -15.24 -10.76 -20.56
N GLY A 167 -14.17 -10.14 -20.09
CA GLY A 167 -13.57 -8.96 -20.71
C GLY A 167 -12.12 -8.77 -20.27
N PHE A 168 -11.44 -7.86 -20.93
CA PHE A 168 -10.04 -7.50 -20.66
C PHE A 168 -9.82 -5.99 -20.79
N ARG A 169 -8.86 -5.45 -20.05
CA ARG A 169 -8.31 -4.10 -20.25
C ARG A 169 -6.79 -4.13 -20.22
N GLY A 170 -6.16 -3.18 -20.91
CA GLY A 170 -4.77 -2.83 -20.64
C GLY A 170 -4.66 -2.06 -19.34
N VAL A 171 -3.62 -2.32 -18.55
CA VAL A 171 -3.40 -1.61 -17.27
C VAL A 171 -2.65 -0.29 -17.49
N GLU A 172 -1.60 -0.31 -18.31
CA GLU A 172 -0.71 0.84 -18.57
C GLU A 172 -0.50 1.16 -20.06
N SER A 173 -0.90 0.26 -20.95
CA SER A 173 -0.79 0.45 -22.39
C SER A 173 -1.82 -0.38 -23.15
N CYS A 174 -1.96 -0.09 -24.45
CA CYS A 174 -2.81 -0.84 -25.36
C CYS A 174 -2.04 -1.88 -26.20
N ASP A 175 -0.74 -2.06 -25.94
CA ASP A 175 0.20 -2.71 -26.88
C ASP A 175 0.15 -4.24 -26.86
N PHE A 176 -0.11 -4.84 -25.69
CA PHE A 176 -0.21 -6.30 -25.55
C PHE A 176 -1.38 -6.85 -26.38
N MET A 177 -2.53 -6.17 -26.48
CA MET A 177 -3.58 -6.55 -27.45
C MET A 177 -4.41 -5.35 -27.93
N ALA A 178 -5.08 -4.68 -27.00
CA ALA A 178 -5.88 -3.48 -27.19
C ALA A 178 -6.10 -2.82 -25.82
N CYS A 179 -6.58 -1.56 -25.79
CA CYS A 179 -6.86 -0.85 -24.54
C CYS A 179 -7.93 -1.54 -23.68
N GLY A 180 -8.89 -2.23 -24.33
CA GLY A 180 -9.86 -3.10 -23.68
C GLY A 180 -10.78 -3.80 -24.67
N GLY A 181 -11.61 -4.72 -24.18
CA GLY A 181 -12.55 -5.48 -24.99
C GLY A 181 -13.22 -6.66 -24.26
N ALA A 182 -13.93 -7.48 -25.04
CA ALA A 182 -14.65 -8.66 -24.58
C ALA A 182 -13.84 -9.95 -24.79
N ILE A 183 -14.12 -10.96 -23.96
CA ILE A 183 -13.72 -12.34 -24.21
C ILE A 183 -14.89 -13.04 -24.90
N ASP A 184 -14.74 -13.39 -26.17
CA ASP A 184 -15.78 -14.09 -26.94
C ASP A 184 -15.90 -15.57 -26.54
N SER A 185 -14.79 -16.17 -26.10
CA SER A 185 -14.78 -17.53 -25.53
C SER A 185 -13.51 -17.81 -24.72
N TRP A 186 -13.63 -18.66 -23.70
CA TRP A 186 -12.51 -19.25 -22.98
C TRP A 186 -12.72 -20.76 -22.87
N THR A 187 -11.95 -21.53 -23.63
CA THR A 187 -12.03 -23.00 -23.66
C THR A 187 -10.86 -23.61 -22.90
N ILE A 188 -11.16 -24.47 -21.92
CA ILE A 188 -10.15 -25.21 -21.14
C ILE A 188 -10.25 -26.71 -21.48
N GLY A 189 -9.11 -27.32 -21.80
CA GLY A 189 -8.99 -28.72 -22.24
C GLY A 189 -7.83 -29.43 -21.56
N GLY A 190 -8.06 -29.94 -20.34
CA GLY A 190 -6.95 -30.35 -19.47
C GLY A 190 -6.22 -29.11 -18.97
N THR A 191 -4.90 -29.03 -19.18
CA THR A 191 -4.12 -27.82 -18.89
C THR A 191 -4.09 -26.82 -20.05
N ALA A 192 -4.62 -27.13 -21.23
CA ALA A 192 -4.58 -26.23 -22.38
C ALA A 192 -5.72 -25.21 -22.32
N HIS A 193 -5.40 -23.92 -22.42
CA HIS A 193 -6.36 -22.80 -22.47
C HIS A 193 -6.32 -22.17 -23.87
N VAL A 194 -7.50 -21.89 -24.42
CA VAL A 194 -7.66 -21.09 -25.65
C VAL A 194 -8.68 -19.98 -25.35
N ILE A 195 -8.24 -18.73 -25.49
CA ILE A 195 -9.04 -17.53 -25.21
C ILE A 195 -9.18 -16.78 -26.53
N THR A 196 -10.40 -16.40 -26.91
CA THR A 196 -10.66 -15.56 -28.08
C THR A 196 -11.27 -14.24 -27.63
N THR A 197 -10.84 -13.13 -28.19
CA THR A 197 -11.26 -11.80 -27.76
C THR A 197 -11.63 -10.88 -28.92
N SER A 198 -12.44 -9.87 -28.63
CA SER A 198 -12.79 -8.80 -29.56
C SER A 198 -12.75 -7.44 -28.88
N SER A 199 -12.35 -6.40 -29.61
CA SER A 199 -12.36 -5.01 -29.11
C SER A 199 -13.13 -4.07 -30.03
N GLY A 200 -13.69 -3.00 -29.46
CA GLY A 200 -14.50 -2.01 -30.15
C GLY A 200 -13.71 -0.81 -30.67
N GLY A 201 -14.34 0.37 -30.64
CA GLY A 201 -13.71 1.64 -30.98
C GLY A 201 -13.45 1.88 -32.47
N GLY A 202 -12.63 2.88 -32.78
CA GLY A 202 -12.37 3.34 -34.16
C GLY A 202 -11.56 2.37 -35.03
N CYS A 203 -10.86 1.41 -34.43
CA CYS A 203 -10.18 0.31 -35.12
C CYS A 203 -10.32 -0.98 -34.30
N PRO A 204 -11.44 -1.72 -34.47
CA PRO A 204 -11.67 -2.95 -33.73
C PRO A 204 -10.57 -3.99 -34.01
N GLN A 205 -10.29 -4.82 -33.00
CA GLN A 205 -9.34 -5.92 -33.11
C GLN A 205 -10.00 -7.26 -32.74
N VAL A 206 -9.42 -8.36 -33.23
CA VAL A 206 -9.79 -9.73 -32.86
C VAL A 206 -8.53 -10.47 -32.43
N GLY A 207 -8.57 -11.01 -31.22
CA GLY A 207 -7.43 -11.66 -30.56
C GLY A 207 -7.64 -13.15 -30.31
N VAL A 208 -6.53 -13.87 -30.24
CA VAL A 208 -6.47 -15.27 -29.78
C VAL A 208 -5.24 -15.45 -28.90
N LEU A 209 -5.45 -15.92 -27.67
CA LEU A 209 -4.41 -16.42 -26.78
C LEU A 209 -4.50 -17.95 -26.72
N SER A 210 -3.36 -18.63 -26.68
CA SER A 210 -3.28 -20.09 -26.55
C SER A 210 -2.10 -20.45 -25.66
N GLY A 211 -2.39 -21.12 -24.54
CA GLY A 211 -1.40 -21.42 -23.51
C GLY A 211 -1.63 -22.73 -22.77
N THR A 212 -0.70 -23.06 -21.88
CA THR A 212 -0.76 -24.21 -20.97
C THR A 212 -0.62 -23.73 -19.54
N PHE A 213 -1.55 -24.14 -18.68
CA PHE A 213 -1.52 -23.89 -17.25
C PHE A 213 -0.62 -24.91 -16.53
N ASP A 214 0.34 -24.42 -15.76
CA ASP A 214 1.17 -25.21 -14.86
C ASP A 214 0.66 -25.07 -13.43
N SER A 215 -0.04 -26.10 -12.95
CA SER A 215 -0.61 -26.16 -11.60
C SER A 215 0.44 -26.43 -10.50
N ALA A 216 1.73 -26.49 -10.82
CA ALA A 216 2.79 -26.55 -9.80
C ALA A 216 3.21 -25.15 -9.33
N ILE A 217 2.97 -24.13 -10.15
CA ILE A 217 3.33 -22.72 -9.91
C ILE A 217 2.16 -21.75 -10.15
N ASN A 218 0.99 -22.26 -10.52
CA ASN A 218 -0.23 -21.50 -10.85
C ASN A 218 0.02 -20.41 -11.92
N ILE A 219 0.66 -20.79 -13.03
CA ILE A 219 0.93 -19.89 -14.18
C ILE A 219 0.38 -20.48 -15.49
N LEU A 220 -0.37 -19.67 -16.22
CA LEU A 220 -0.71 -19.88 -17.62
C LEU A 220 0.38 -19.23 -18.50
N SER A 221 1.05 -20.03 -19.33
CA SER A 221 2.07 -19.54 -20.28
C SER A 221 1.74 -19.93 -21.71
N GLY A 222 2.03 -19.06 -22.68
CA GLY A 222 1.60 -19.31 -24.06
C GLY A 222 2.01 -18.27 -25.10
N SER A 223 1.27 -18.26 -26.21
CA SER A 223 1.41 -17.30 -27.30
C SER A 223 0.08 -16.62 -27.59
N TRP A 224 0.13 -15.35 -27.98
CA TRP A 224 -1.05 -14.59 -28.40
C TRP A 224 -0.86 -14.02 -29.81
N THR A 225 -1.98 -13.69 -30.45
CA THR A 225 -2.04 -12.91 -31.69
C THR A 225 -3.24 -11.97 -31.66
N SER A 226 -3.10 -10.76 -32.21
CA SER A 226 -4.21 -9.82 -32.44
C SER A 226 -4.20 -9.36 -33.89
N THR A 227 -5.37 -9.25 -34.51
CA THR A 227 -5.55 -8.70 -35.86
C THR A 227 -6.42 -7.45 -35.79
N ASN A 228 -5.89 -6.30 -36.23
CA ASN A 228 -6.63 -5.04 -36.20
C ASN A 228 -7.47 -4.80 -37.47
N CYS A 229 -8.26 -3.72 -37.46
CA CYS A 229 -9.15 -3.33 -38.56
C CYS A 229 -8.49 -3.13 -39.94
N SER A 230 -7.16 -2.96 -39.99
CA SER A 230 -6.39 -2.86 -41.24
C SER A 230 -5.88 -4.20 -41.78
N GLY A 231 -6.08 -5.28 -41.01
CA GLY A 231 -5.53 -6.62 -41.28
C GLY A 231 -4.05 -6.78 -40.89
N ALA A 232 -3.48 -5.82 -40.16
CA ALA A 232 -2.17 -5.98 -39.55
C ALA A 232 -2.27 -6.93 -38.35
N VAL A 233 -1.28 -7.81 -38.20
CA VAL A 233 -1.23 -8.83 -37.16
C VAL A 233 -0.07 -8.53 -36.22
N SER A 234 -0.38 -8.43 -34.92
CA SER A 234 0.57 -8.42 -33.81
C SER A 234 0.54 -9.77 -33.08
N GLY A 235 1.57 -10.08 -32.30
CA GLY A 235 1.62 -11.29 -31.50
C GLY A 235 2.97 -11.47 -30.81
N GLY A 236 2.96 -12.24 -29.72
CA GLY A 236 4.09 -12.47 -28.84
C GLY A 236 3.88 -13.71 -27.97
N SER A 237 4.70 -13.84 -26.93
CA SER A 237 4.48 -14.80 -25.84
C SER A 237 3.97 -14.09 -24.60
N PHE A 238 3.24 -14.82 -23.77
CA PHE A 238 2.66 -14.27 -22.54
C PHE A 238 2.79 -15.24 -21.37
N LEU A 239 2.85 -14.66 -20.18
CA LEU A 239 2.62 -15.30 -18.90
C LEU A 239 1.32 -14.74 -18.28
N GLY A 240 0.79 -15.41 -17.27
CA GLY A 240 -0.29 -14.88 -16.47
C GLY A 240 -0.73 -15.83 -15.37
N GLY A 241 -1.48 -15.31 -14.41
CA GLY A 241 -1.97 -16.09 -13.28
C GLY A 241 -3.29 -15.54 -12.75
N LYS A 242 -4.00 -16.37 -11.98
CA LYS A 242 -5.23 -15.99 -11.29
C LYS A 242 -4.83 -15.15 -10.08
N ALA A 243 -5.39 -13.95 -9.94
CA ALA A 243 -5.18 -13.05 -8.80
C ALA A 243 -6.21 -13.28 -7.68
N GLY A 244 -7.37 -13.85 -8.02
CA GLY A 244 -8.41 -14.17 -7.05
C GLY A 244 -9.75 -14.44 -7.73
N LEU A 245 -10.80 -14.63 -6.91
CA LEU A 245 -12.15 -14.84 -7.41
C LEU A 245 -13.26 -14.36 -6.46
N VAL A 246 -14.43 -14.12 -7.04
CA VAL A 246 -15.67 -13.74 -6.34
C VAL A 246 -16.86 -14.53 -6.89
N SER A 247 -17.85 -14.83 -6.05
CA SER A 247 -19.13 -15.37 -6.52
C SER A 247 -20.24 -14.35 -6.39
N SER A 248 -21.19 -14.42 -7.34
CA SER A 248 -22.47 -13.70 -7.33
C SER A 248 -23.29 -13.87 -6.04
N LEU A 249 -22.96 -14.86 -5.21
CA LEU A 249 -23.64 -15.15 -3.93
C LEU A 249 -23.13 -14.26 -2.78
N HIS A 250 -21.97 -13.64 -2.91
CA HIS A 250 -21.28 -12.91 -1.85
C HIS A 250 -21.58 -11.40 -1.91
N ILE A 251 -21.69 -10.89 -3.14
CA ILE A 251 -21.91 -9.48 -3.48
C ILE A 251 -23.24 -8.89 -2.94
N PRO A 252 -24.40 -9.61 -2.94
CA PRO A 252 -25.62 -9.07 -2.37
C PRO A 252 -25.45 -8.62 -0.91
N ALA A 253 -24.74 -9.43 -0.11
CA ALA A 253 -24.48 -9.13 1.29
C ALA A 253 -23.57 -7.90 1.48
N LEU A 254 -22.59 -7.70 0.60
CA LEU A 254 -21.75 -6.50 0.55
C LEU A 254 -22.59 -5.25 0.23
N LEU A 255 -23.38 -5.29 -0.84
CA LEU A 255 -24.19 -4.16 -1.28
C LEU A 255 -25.29 -3.82 -0.26
N ASP A 256 -25.85 -4.83 0.40
CA ASP A 256 -26.78 -4.65 1.53
C ASP A 256 -26.06 -3.95 2.71
N SER A 257 -24.87 -4.40 3.12
CA SER A 257 -24.08 -3.72 4.18
C SER A 257 -23.67 -2.28 3.83
N LEU A 258 -23.27 -1.99 2.59
CA LEU A 258 -22.92 -0.63 2.15
C LEU A 258 -24.15 0.30 2.10
N ALA A 259 -25.29 -0.22 1.63
CA ALA A 259 -26.55 0.54 1.62
C ALA A 259 -27.04 0.83 3.04
N ASP A 260 -27.06 -0.18 3.91
CA ASP A 260 -27.51 -0.04 5.29
C ASP A 260 -26.57 0.87 6.11
N PHE A 261 -25.26 0.87 5.82
CA PHE A 261 -24.31 1.85 6.37
C PHE A 261 -24.67 3.29 5.98
N ALA A 262 -24.79 3.57 4.69
CA ALA A 262 -25.05 4.92 4.19
C ALA A 262 -26.41 5.45 4.66
N ASP A 263 -27.46 4.62 4.56
CA ASP A 263 -28.81 4.98 4.98
C ASP A 263 -28.89 5.22 6.50
N ALA A 264 -28.11 4.49 7.31
CA ALA A 264 -28.02 4.73 8.76
C ALA A 264 -27.18 5.98 9.09
N PHE A 265 -26.12 6.27 8.33
CA PHE A 265 -25.23 7.42 8.54
C PHE A 265 -25.95 8.74 8.20
N GLU A 266 -26.62 8.82 7.05
CA GLU A 266 -27.45 9.97 6.66
C GLU A 266 -28.65 10.18 7.60
N ALA A 267 -29.12 9.11 8.26
CA ALA A 267 -30.15 9.18 9.29
C ALA A 267 -29.63 9.53 10.70
N GLU A 268 -28.34 9.90 10.84
CA GLU A 268 -27.65 10.18 12.11
C GLU A 268 -27.79 9.04 13.14
N SER A 269 -27.91 7.79 12.66
CA SER A 269 -28.13 6.62 13.50
C SER A 269 -26.81 6.05 14.02
N PRO A 270 -26.71 5.64 15.30
CA PRO A 270 -25.60 4.82 15.78
C PRO A 270 -25.57 3.44 15.11
N ASP A 271 -26.66 3.02 14.47
CA ASP A 271 -26.71 1.75 13.72
C ASP A 271 -25.74 1.75 12.51
N ALA A 272 -25.23 2.91 12.07
CA ALA A 272 -24.17 2.96 11.07
C ALA A 272 -22.89 2.22 11.52
N ALA A 273 -22.63 2.10 12.84
CA ALA A 273 -21.52 1.30 13.36
C ALA A 273 -21.81 -0.22 13.37
N GLU A 274 -23.05 -0.66 13.09
CA GLU A 274 -23.44 -2.08 13.10
C GLU A 274 -22.74 -2.90 12.02
N VAL A 275 -22.34 -2.26 10.92
CA VAL A 275 -21.65 -2.89 9.80
C VAL A 275 -20.20 -3.23 10.10
N PHE A 276 -19.62 -2.68 11.18
CA PHE A 276 -18.26 -3.00 11.62
C PHE A 276 -18.27 -4.10 12.69
N HIS A 277 -17.33 -5.03 12.60
CA HIS A 277 -17.12 -6.09 13.59
C HIS A 277 -16.83 -5.52 15.00
N SER A 278 -17.23 -6.19 16.08
CA SER A 278 -17.02 -5.67 17.44
C SER A 278 -15.54 -5.51 17.83
N ALA A 279 -14.68 -6.39 17.31
CA ALA A 279 -13.22 -6.33 17.45
C ALA A 279 -12.53 -5.66 16.24
N TYR A 280 -13.27 -4.92 15.42
CA TYR A 280 -12.73 -4.24 14.24
C TYR A 280 -11.59 -3.30 14.66
N LEU A 281 -10.41 -3.52 14.11
CA LEU A 281 -9.39 -2.50 14.01
C LEU A 281 -8.73 -2.68 12.65
N SER A 282 -8.53 -1.56 11.98
CA SER A 282 -7.61 -1.41 10.86
C SER A 282 -7.22 0.05 10.74
N ASP A 283 -8.11 0.97 11.10
CA ASP A 283 -7.90 2.42 11.29
C ASP A 283 -7.43 2.80 12.71
N GLY A 284 -7.12 1.80 13.53
CA GLY A 284 -6.92 2.00 14.96
C GLY A 284 -8.21 2.33 15.73
N MET A 285 -9.39 2.32 15.09
CA MET A 285 -10.69 2.55 15.76
C MET A 285 -11.50 1.28 15.96
N THR A 286 -11.73 0.92 17.23
CA THR A 286 -12.71 -0.13 17.57
C THR A 286 -14.11 0.26 17.09
N ARG A 287 -15.07 -0.69 16.99
CA ARG A 287 -16.48 -0.33 16.77
C ARG A 287 -16.97 0.74 17.77
N ALA A 288 -16.56 0.68 19.03
CA ALA A 288 -16.90 1.71 20.02
C ALA A 288 -16.21 3.07 19.76
N GLY A 289 -15.03 3.06 19.12
CA GLY A 289 -14.37 4.25 18.58
C GLY A 289 -15.16 4.85 17.42
N TRP A 290 -15.59 4.02 16.47
CA TRP A 290 -16.51 4.40 15.39
C TRP A 290 -17.83 4.98 15.91
N GLU A 291 -18.47 4.35 16.89
CA GLU A 291 -19.69 4.87 17.55
C GLU A 291 -19.46 6.27 18.16
N ALA A 292 -18.28 6.52 18.75
CA ALA A 292 -17.91 7.83 19.28
C ALA A 292 -17.59 8.87 18.18
N GLN A 293 -16.94 8.45 17.10
CA GLN A 293 -16.59 9.31 15.96
C GLN A 293 -17.84 9.74 15.18
N LEU A 294 -18.76 8.81 14.91
CA LEU A 294 -20.07 9.08 14.33
C LEU A 294 -20.85 10.08 15.18
N ALA A 295 -20.94 9.87 16.50
CA ALA A 295 -21.59 10.79 17.41
C ALA A 295 -20.94 12.19 17.46
N ALA A 296 -19.63 12.30 17.18
CA ALA A 296 -18.95 13.58 17.05
C ALA A 296 -19.30 14.28 15.73
N TRP A 297 -19.34 13.57 14.60
CA TRP A 297 -19.77 14.13 13.32
C TRP A 297 -21.23 14.54 13.31
N TYR A 298 -22.15 13.73 13.85
CA TYR A 298 -23.58 14.09 13.96
C TYR A 298 -23.83 15.29 14.88
N ALA A 299 -22.86 15.67 15.73
CA ALA A 299 -22.92 16.88 16.55
C ALA A 299 -22.27 18.11 15.87
N ALA A 300 -21.48 17.91 14.82
CA ALA A 300 -20.72 18.93 14.11
C ALA A 300 -21.32 19.30 12.74
N TYR A 301 -22.04 18.38 12.09
CA TYR A 301 -22.55 18.53 10.73
C TYR A 301 -24.06 18.27 10.65
N ASP A 302 -24.79 19.19 10.02
CA ASP A 302 -26.20 19.05 9.62
C ASP A 302 -26.30 18.53 8.16
N SER A 303 -27.44 17.92 7.79
CA SER A 303 -27.75 17.55 6.40
C SER A 303 -26.69 16.65 5.75
N ILE A 304 -26.28 15.61 6.49
CA ILE A 304 -25.24 14.68 6.05
C ILE A 304 -25.70 13.87 4.84
N GLU A 305 -24.82 13.76 3.85
CA GLU A 305 -24.98 12.99 2.63
C GLU A 305 -23.81 12.01 2.47
N VAL A 306 -24.10 10.76 2.12
CA VAL A 306 -23.10 9.72 1.86
C VAL A 306 -23.14 9.32 0.38
N GLU A 307 -21.99 9.44 -0.26
CA GLU A 307 -21.70 8.95 -1.60
C GLU A 307 -20.84 7.69 -1.50
N ILE A 308 -21.12 6.69 -2.35
CA ILE A 308 -20.32 5.47 -2.49
C ILE A 308 -20.03 5.28 -3.97
N GLU A 309 -18.76 5.23 -4.33
CA GLU A 309 -18.24 4.91 -5.66
C GLU A 309 -17.70 3.47 -5.63
N GLY A 310 -18.19 2.62 -6.56
CA GLY A 310 -17.96 1.17 -6.53
C GLY A 310 -19.04 0.39 -5.74
N PRO A 311 -18.78 -0.88 -5.39
CA PRO A 311 -17.49 -1.59 -5.51
C PRO A 311 -17.04 -1.86 -6.94
N TYR A 312 -15.74 -1.63 -7.23
CA TYR A 312 -15.16 -1.82 -8.57
C TYR A 312 -14.29 -3.08 -8.71
N GLU A 313 -13.63 -3.53 -7.64
CA GLU A 313 -13.00 -4.85 -7.59
C GLU A 313 -13.42 -5.59 -6.31
N ILE A 314 -13.60 -6.90 -6.43
CA ILE A 314 -14.02 -7.77 -5.33
C ILE A 314 -13.28 -9.10 -5.46
N ILE A 315 -12.52 -9.48 -4.45
CA ILE A 315 -11.91 -10.80 -4.29
C ILE A 315 -12.34 -11.33 -2.93
N THR A 316 -12.91 -12.54 -2.87
CA THR A 316 -13.48 -13.08 -1.61
C THR A 316 -12.89 -14.40 -1.15
N TYR A 317 -12.17 -15.13 -2.02
CA TYR A 317 -11.54 -16.41 -1.70
C TYR A 317 -10.51 -16.81 -2.76
N ASP A 318 -9.68 -17.78 -2.39
CA ASP A 318 -8.75 -18.54 -3.23
C ASP A 318 -9.28 -19.97 -3.38
N ASP A 319 -9.18 -20.54 -4.59
CA ASP A 319 -9.58 -21.90 -4.94
C ASP A 319 -8.41 -22.91 -4.97
N GLY A 320 -7.19 -22.44 -4.72
CA GLY A 320 -5.93 -23.18 -4.81
C GLY A 320 -5.21 -22.99 -6.16
N GLU A 321 -5.81 -22.26 -7.10
CA GLU A 321 -5.21 -21.91 -8.40
C GLU A 321 -4.78 -20.45 -8.49
N VAL A 322 -4.94 -19.65 -7.42
CA VAL A 322 -4.38 -18.30 -7.32
C VAL A 322 -2.85 -18.37 -7.33
N ASN A 323 -2.21 -17.45 -8.04
CA ASN A 323 -0.76 -17.33 -8.10
C ASN A 323 -0.24 -16.57 -6.88
N ALA A 324 0.79 -17.07 -6.20
CA ALA A 324 1.30 -16.46 -4.97
C ALA A 324 1.80 -15.01 -5.13
N PHE A 325 2.22 -14.59 -6.33
CA PHE A 325 2.68 -13.22 -6.58
C PHE A 325 1.54 -12.26 -6.99
N LEU A 326 0.37 -12.78 -7.36
CA LEU A 326 -0.79 -11.98 -7.82
C LEU A 326 -1.96 -12.04 -6.83
N GLY A 327 -1.96 -13.07 -5.98
CA GLY A 327 -2.91 -13.26 -4.90
C GLY A 327 -2.68 -12.28 -3.76
N GLY A 328 -3.76 -11.91 -3.11
CA GLY A 328 -3.74 -11.22 -1.83
C GLY A 328 -4.75 -11.83 -0.88
N ASP A 329 -4.89 -11.18 0.27
CA ASP A 329 -6.10 -11.34 1.08
C ASP A 329 -7.35 -11.06 0.23
N PRO A 330 -8.54 -11.53 0.67
CA PRO A 330 -9.79 -10.94 0.23
C PRO A 330 -9.72 -9.41 0.25
N ARG A 331 -10.35 -8.76 -0.73
CA ARG A 331 -10.44 -7.31 -0.83
C ARG A 331 -11.75 -6.87 -1.48
N VAL A 332 -12.15 -5.66 -1.15
CA VAL A 332 -13.25 -4.95 -1.80
C VAL A 332 -12.78 -3.54 -2.05
N ASP A 333 -12.78 -3.12 -3.30
CA ASP A 333 -12.19 -1.86 -3.71
C ASP A 333 -13.33 -0.87 -3.99
N TRP A 334 -13.30 0.29 -3.31
CA TRP A 334 -14.39 1.29 -3.31
C TRP A 334 -13.94 2.62 -2.69
N THR A 335 -14.73 3.67 -2.92
CA THR A 335 -14.61 4.95 -2.22
C THR A 335 -15.91 5.31 -1.52
N VAL A 336 -15.85 5.74 -0.25
CA VAL A 336 -16.97 6.37 0.47
C VAL A 336 -16.59 7.79 0.83
N ARG A 337 -17.50 8.72 0.57
CA ARG A 337 -17.41 10.13 0.99
C ARG A 337 -18.64 10.46 1.83
N ALA A 338 -18.45 11.07 3.00
CA ALA A 338 -19.51 11.70 3.76
C ALA A 338 -19.26 13.21 3.84
N SER A 339 -20.28 13.96 3.44
CA SER A 339 -20.27 15.43 3.37
C SER A 339 -21.45 15.98 4.15
N GLY A 340 -21.32 17.18 4.70
CA GLY A 340 -22.38 17.82 5.48
C GLY A 340 -22.14 19.31 5.67
N ILE A 341 -23.10 20.01 6.27
CA ILE A 341 -23.00 21.44 6.58
C ILE A 341 -22.46 21.60 7.99
N ASP A 342 -21.24 22.12 8.14
CA ASP A 342 -20.64 22.39 9.47
C ASP A 342 -21.52 23.41 10.23
N VAL A 343 -21.90 23.05 11.46
CA VAL A 343 -22.85 23.81 12.30
C VAL A 343 -22.25 25.14 12.82
N ALA A 344 -20.92 25.25 12.87
CA ALA A 344 -20.19 26.44 13.31
C ALA A 344 -19.86 27.42 12.17
N THR A 345 -19.53 26.94 10.97
CA THR A 345 -19.14 27.74 9.80
C THR A 345 -20.30 27.97 8.83
N GLY A 346 -21.26 27.04 8.75
CA GLY A 346 -22.34 27.01 7.76
C GLY A 346 -21.89 26.64 6.35
N LEU A 347 -20.71 26.05 6.19
CA LEU A 347 -20.15 25.59 4.91
C LEU A 347 -20.39 24.10 4.71
N THR A 348 -20.57 23.69 3.45
CA THR A 348 -20.57 22.27 3.09
C THR A 348 -19.13 21.77 3.00
N GLU A 349 -18.80 20.71 3.72
CA GLU A 349 -17.47 20.13 3.83
C GLU A 349 -17.54 18.60 3.72
N THR A 350 -16.59 17.98 3.04
CA THR A 350 -16.33 16.54 3.11
C THR A 350 -15.51 16.29 4.37
N PHE A 351 -16.12 15.71 5.41
CA PHE A 351 -15.48 15.51 6.71
C PHE A 351 -15.01 14.07 6.93
N TYR A 352 -15.37 13.17 6.03
CA TYR A 352 -14.90 11.80 5.97
C TYR A 352 -14.79 11.35 4.51
N GLU A 353 -13.63 10.85 4.13
CA GLU A 353 -13.38 10.21 2.85
C GLU A 353 -12.50 8.98 3.09
N ARG A 354 -12.79 7.90 2.40
CA ARG A 354 -12.07 6.63 2.50
C ARG A 354 -12.08 5.93 1.15
N GLU A 355 -10.91 5.52 0.71
CA GLU A 355 -10.69 4.74 -0.50
C GLU A 355 -10.02 3.41 -0.09
N GLU A 356 -10.43 2.31 -0.71
CA GLU A 356 -9.91 0.96 -0.48
C GLU A 356 -9.52 0.32 -1.81
N PRO A 357 -8.39 -0.42 -1.90
CA PRO A 357 -7.43 -0.67 -0.83
C PRO A 357 -6.56 0.57 -0.56
N ALA A 358 -6.43 0.95 0.71
CA ALA A 358 -5.47 1.97 1.10
C ALA A 358 -4.12 1.32 1.43
N LEU A 359 -3.07 1.61 0.66
CA LEU A 359 -1.75 0.96 0.75
C LEU A 359 -1.14 0.95 2.16
N LEU A 360 -1.25 2.07 2.91
CA LEU A 360 -0.84 2.19 4.32
C LEU A 360 -2.02 2.22 5.30
N GLY A 361 -3.19 1.92 4.77
CA GLY A 361 -4.43 2.30 5.40
C GLY A 361 -5.13 1.15 6.10
N PRO A 362 -6.34 1.46 6.55
CA PRO A 362 -7.16 0.56 7.34
C PRO A 362 -7.84 -0.56 6.55
N ASP A 363 -7.08 -1.31 5.74
CA ASP A 363 -7.45 -2.57 5.10
C ASP A 363 -8.87 -3.11 5.40
N LEU A 364 -9.88 -2.66 4.63
CA LEU A 364 -11.23 -3.26 4.64
C LEU A 364 -11.27 -4.57 3.83
N ARG A 365 -10.28 -5.40 4.08
CA ARG A 365 -9.99 -6.62 3.31
C ARG A 365 -11.14 -7.63 3.40
N TYR A 366 -11.76 -7.81 4.56
CA TYR A 366 -12.70 -8.93 4.75
C TYR A 366 -14.13 -8.56 5.10
N ILE A 367 -15.06 -9.18 4.36
CA ILE A 367 -16.48 -9.29 4.73
C ILE A 367 -16.66 -10.57 5.54
N GLY A 368 -16.75 -10.44 6.86
CA GLY A 368 -16.98 -11.55 7.77
C GLY A 368 -18.44 -11.65 8.22
N THR A 369 -18.66 -12.52 9.21
CA THR A 369 -19.97 -12.67 9.86
C THR A 369 -19.87 -12.56 11.37
N GLU A 370 -20.57 -11.60 11.98
CA GLU A 370 -20.70 -11.47 13.43
C GLU A 370 -22.16 -11.67 13.85
N ALA A 371 -22.40 -12.58 14.79
CA ALA A 371 -23.74 -12.92 15.30
C ALA A 371 -24.78 -13.26 14.20
N GLY A 372 -24.34 -13.66 13.01
CA GLY A 372 -25.18 -13.97 11.84
C GLY A 372 -25.45 -12.79 10.90
N ARG A 373 -24.88 -11.61 11.18
CA ARG A 373 -24.88 -10.45 10.27
C ARG A 373 -23.59 -10.42 9.46
N THR A 374 -23.69 -9.95 8.22
CA THR A 374 -22.53 -9.53 7.41
C THR A 374 -21.91 -8.30 8.06
N VAL A 375 -20.60 -8.33 8.28
CA VAL A 375 -19.85 -7.17 8.81
C VAL A 375 -18.50 -7.04 8.11
N PHE A 376 -18.08 -5.81 7.94
CA PHE A 376 -16.70 -5.46 7.66
C PHE A 376 -15.81 -5.88 8.84
N VAL A 377 -14.69 -6.53 8.55
CA VAL A 377 -13.69 -7.01 9.50
C VAL A 377 -12.34 -6.41 9.09
N GLY A 378 -11.77 -5.58 9.97
CA GLY A 378 -10.40 -5.08 9.81
C GLY A 378 -9.36 -6.14 10.18
N ASN A 379 -8.08 -5.81 9.96
CA ASN A 379 -6.94 -6.68 10.25
C ASN A 379 -6.81 -7.11 11.75
N GLY A 380 -7.47 -6.40 12.67
CA GLY A 380 -7.44 -6.65 14.11
C GLY A 380 -6.15 -6.16 14.81
N ALA A 381 -5.29 -5.45 14.08
CA ALA A 381 -4.05 -4.86 14.58
C ALA A 381 -4.32 -3.56 15.36
N THR A 382 -3.40 -3.15 16.23
CA THR A 382 -3.58 -1.93 17.04
C THR A 382 -3.43 -0.63 16.25
N ARG A 383 -2.87 -0.69 15.04
CA ARG A 383 -2.63 0.44 14.13
C ARG A 383 -2.85 0.01 12.67
N PRO A 384 -2.95 0.96 11.71
CA PRO A 384 -3.01 0.65 10.29
C PRO A 384 -1.84 -0.21 9.83
N PHE A 385 -0.63 0.16 10.20
CA PHE A 385 0.58 -0.64 10.05
C PHE A 385 1.47 -0.39 11.26
N ASP A 386 2.11 -1.45 11.75
CA ASP A 386 3.11 -1.42 12.81
C ASP A 386 4.20 -2.47 12.52
N ILE A 387 5.44 -2.15 12.86
CA ILE A 387 6.62 -3.01 12.73
C ILE A 387 7.53 -2.91 13.95
N GLY A 388 8.23 -4.00 14.23
CA GLY A 388 9.29 -4.10 15.23
C GLY A 388 10.61 -3.47 14.75
N LEU A 389 11.62 -3.46 15.63
CA LEU A 389 13.00 -3.22 15.22
C LEU A 389 13.62 -4.50 14.63
N PRO A 390 14.51 -4.40 13.63
CA PRO A 390 15.28 -5.54 13.12
C PRO A 390 16.45 -5.93 14.05
N ILE A 391 16.66 -5.18 15.13
CA ILE A 391 17.77 -5.30 16.09
C ILE A 391 17.22 -5.32 17.52
N LEU A 392 17.84 -6.09 18.41
CA LEU A 392 17.56 -6.02 19.85
C LEU A 392 18.37 -4.89 20.47
N LEU A 393 17.80 -4.15 21.44
CA LEU A 393 18.52 -3.08 22.15
C LEU A 393 19.85 -3.53 22.78
N SER A 394 20.00 -4.81 23.14
CA SER A 394 21.26 -5.38 23.66
C SER A 394 22.37 -5.57 22.63
N ASP A 395 22.02 -5.51 21.34
CA ASP A 395 22.83 -5.93 20.21
C ASP A 395 23.30 -4.74 19.37
N VAL A 396 22.85 -3.52 19.71
CA VAL A 396 23.24 -2.25 19.10
C VAL A 396 24.68 -1.90 19.46
N SER A 397 25.46 -1.54 18.45
CA SER A 397 26.80 -0.96 18.59
C SER A 397 26.74 0.55 18.32
N TYR A 398 27.63 1.33 18.95
CA TYR A 398 27.74 2.79 18.74
C TYR A 398 29.21 3.15 18.50
N ILE A 399 29.93 2.33 17.73
CA ILE A 399 31.37 2.49 17.49
C ILE A 399 31.62 3.45 16.33
N VAL A 400 30.71 3.48 15.34
CA VAL A 400 30.80 4.35 14.16
C VAL A 400 29.66 5.36 14.11
N PHE A 401 28.40 4.90 14.18
CA PHE A 401 27.23 5.77 14.07
C PHE A 401 25.99 5.35 14.90
N GLY A 402 25.86 4.10 15.33
CA GLY A 402 24.65 3.64 16.03
C GLY A 402 23.51 3.28 15.06
N ALA A 403 22.81 4.30 14.57
CA ALA A 403 21.84 4.21 13.50
C ALA A 403 22.04 5.40 12.55
N TRP A 404 22.10 5.13 11.25
CA TRP A 404 22.19 6.17 10.21
C TRP A 404 20.80 6.34 9.58
N PRO A 405 20.19 7.53 9.65
CA PRO A 405 18.74 7.69 9.55
C PRO A 405 18.20 7.58 8.13
N PHE A 406 16.87 7.59 8.03
CA PHE A 406 16.16 7.70 6.77
C PHE A 406 16.31 9.11 6.20
N GLY A 407 16.41 9.18 4.87
CA GLY A 407 16.39 10.39 4.07
C GLY A 407 17.63 11.26 4.12
N VAL A 408 18.68 10.85 4.83
CA VAL A 408 19.95 11.60 4.88
C VAL A 408 20.69 11.52 3.54
N HIS A 409 21.16 12.65 3.03
CA HIS A 409 21.86 12.73 1.74
C HIS A 409 23.37 12.55 1.93
N GLY A 410 23.80 11.35 2.25
CA GLY A 410 25.22 11.02 2.48
C GLY A 410 25.60 9.64 1.96
N GLY A 411 26.85 9.23 2.22
CA GLY A 411 27.36 7.84 2.12
C GLY A 411 27.14 7.01 0.83
N GLY A 412 26.59 7.58 -0.24
CA GLY A 412 26.21 6.86 -1.46
C GLY A 412 24.81 7.17 -1.98
N HIS A 413 23.99 7.90 -1.20
CA HIS A 413 22.63 8.35 -1.55
C HIS A 413 22.48 9.89 -1.62
N PRO A 414 23.34 10.63 -2.37
CA PRO A 414 23.35 12.09 -2.35
C PRO A 414 22.32 12.74 -3.31
N GLU A 415 21.62 11.97 -4.14
CA GLU A 415 20.63 12.45 -5.11
C GLU A 415 19.16 12.21 -4.70
N ASP A 416 18.89 11.24 -3.83
CA ASP A 416 17.54 10.77 -3.48
C ASP A 416 17.34 10.51 -1.98
N GLY A 417 18.38 10.72 -1.18
CA GLY A 417 18.40 10.45 0.26
C GLY A 417 18.36 8.96 0.59
N HIS A 418 18.89 8.61 1.77
CA HIS A 418 18.96 7.23 2.21
C HIS A 418 17.57 6.56 2.34
N GLY A 419 17.33 5.46 1.61
CA GLY A 419 16.01 4.81 1.49
C GLY A 419 15.55 3.97 2.68
N GLY A 420 16.33 3.93 3.77
CA GLY A 420 16.06 3.11 4.96
C GLY A 420 16.82 3.61 6.18
N ILE A 421 17.02 2.76 7.17
CA ILE A 421 17.87 3.03 8.34
C ILE A 421 18.97 1.97 8.36
N ASP A 422 20.23 2.39 8.45
CA ASP A 422 21.32 1.46 8.68
C ASP A 422 21.53 1.30 10.18
N PHE A 423 21.40 0.07 10.69
CA PHE A 423 21.62 -0.24 12.09
C PHE A 423 23.03 -0.81 12.29
N GLU A 424 23.77 -0.29 13.26
CA GLU A 424 25.09 -0.79 13.66
C GLU A 424 24.95 -1.89 14.72
N TYR A 425 25.48 -3.08 14.45
CA TYR A 425 25.40 -4.25 15.31
C TYR A 425 26.72 -4.57 16.00
N ILE A 426 26.62 -5.10 17.22
CA ILE A 426 27.71 -5.82 17.87
C ILE A 426 28.06 -7.05 17.00
N PRO A 427 29.33 -7.25 16.61
CA PRO A 427 29.71 -8.36 15.74
C PRO A 427 29.31 -9.73 16.29
N GLY A 428 28.51 -10.48 15.52
CA GLY A 428 27.98 -11.80 15.87
C GLY A 428 26.54 -11.80 16.39
N SER A 429 25.88 -10.64 16.47
CA SER A 429 24.43 -10.52 16.64
C SER A 429 23.65 -10.96 15.39
N LEU A 430 22.32 -10.95 15.48
CA LEU A 430 21.40 -11.33 14.39
C LEU A 430 20.45 -10.19 14.05
N ALA A 431 20.01 -10.15 12.80
CA ALA A 431 18.87 -9.37 12.35
C ALA A 431 17.58 -10.20 12.48
N TYR A 432 16.48 -9.55 12.87
CA TYR A 432 15.20 -10.18 13.16
C TYR A 432 14.09 -9.63 12.27
N ALA A 433 13.06 -10.45 12.02
CA ALA A 433 11.88 -10.07 11.27
C ALA A 433 11.12 -8.98 12.04
N ALA A 434 10.96 -7.81 11.44
CA ALA A 434 10.27 -6.68 12.04
C ALA A 434 8.76 -6.92 12.16
N GLU A 435 8.16 -7.73 11.29
CA GLU A 435 6.76 -8.14 11.37
C GLU A 435 6.63 -9.60 10.92
N ALA A 436 5.47 -10.23 11.07
CA ALA A 436 5.17 -11.51 10.41
C ALA A 436 4.97 -11.32 8.90
N GLY A 437 5.37 -12.30 8.09
CA GLY A 437 5.21 -12.22 6.63
C GLY A 437 5.95 -13.30 5.87
N GLU A 438 5.81 -13.31 4.55
CA GLU A 438 6.49 -14.26 3.65
C GLU A 438 7.78 -13.65 3.08
N ILE A 439 8.86 -14.42 3.05
CA ILE A 439 10.09 -14.03 2.33
C ILE A 439 9.85 -14.22 0.83
N THR A 440 9.62 -13.13 0.10
CA THR A 440 9.26 -13.16 -1.32
C THR A 440 10.47 -13.15 -2.24
N ALA A 441 11.59 -12.57 -1.83
CA ALA A 441 12.83 -12.58 -2.60
C ALA A 441 14.09 -12.56 -1.73
N ILE A 442 15.18 -13.12 -2.28
CA ILE A 442 16.53 -13.01 -1.75
C ILE A 442 17.46 -12.74 -2.94
N TYR A 443 18.12 -11.59 -2.97
CA TYR A 443 18.98 -11.15 -4.08
C TYR A 443 20.44 -10.96 -3.62
N PRO A 444 21.45 -11.26 -4.46
CA PRO A 444 22.83 -10.90 -4.15
C PRO A 444 22.98 -9.38 -4.04
N ASN A 445 23.59 -8.90 -2.96
CA ASN A 445 23.94 -7.48 -2.80
C ASN A 445 25.40 -7.27 -3.21
N ASP A 446 25.60 -6.86 -4.46
CA ASP A 446 26.92 -6.70 -5.08
C ASP A 446 27.68 -5.41 -4.64
N HIS A 447 27.23 -4.69 -3.60
CA HIS A 447 27.83 -3.43 -3.17
C HIS A 447 29.31 -3.57 -2.73
N ASP A 448 29.66 -4.62 -1.98
CA ASP A 448 31.06 -4.98 -1.71
C ASP A 448 31.44 -6.31 -2.37
N PRO A 449 32.28 -6.32 -3.43
CA PRO A 449 32.74 -7.56 -4.06
C PRO A 449 33.73 -8.39 -3.20
N SER A 450 34.10 -7.91 -2.00
CA SER A 450 35.00 -8.63 -1.08
C SER A 450 34.31 -9.72 -0.25
N ILE A 451 32.99 -9.61 -0.03
CA ILE A 451 32.17 -10.51 0.78
C ILE A 451 30.87 -10.83 0.05
N THR A 452 30.39 -12.08 0.16
CA THR A 452 29.04 -12.43 -0.32
C THR A 452 28.01 -12.05 0.73
N GLN A 453 27.12 -11.13 0.35
CA GLN A 453 26.02 -10.61 1.15
C GLN A 453 24.75 -10.59 0.30
N TRP A 454 23.60 -10.51 0.96
CA TRP A 454 22.28 -10.67 0.36
C TRP A 454 21.31 -9.60 0.87
N ASP A 455 20.36 -9.23 0.03
CA ASP A 455 19.17 -8.47 0.42
C ASP A 455 18.00 -9.44 0.52
N VAL A 456 17.35 -9.48 1.68
CA VAL A 456 16.18 -10.31 1.96
C VAL A 456 14.94 -9.43 1.96
N TYR A 457 13.97 -9.74 1.09
CA TYR A 457 12.71 -9.03 0.98
C TYR A 457 11.58 -9.86 1.59
N GLN A 458 10.84 -9.25 2.51
CA GLN A 458 9.70 -9.85 3.19
C GLN A 458 8.43 -9.07 2.84
N GLN A 459 7.43 -9.75 2.25
CA GLN A 459 6.09 -9.20 2.12
C GLN A 459 5.38 -9.30 3.47
N VAL A 460 5.22 -8.17 4.14
CA VAL A 460 4.49 -8.08 5.42
C VAL A 460 3.00 -7.85 5.18
N ARG A 461 2.64 -7.19 4.07
CA ARG A 461 1.27 -7.01 3.57
C ARG A 461 1.27 -6.86 2.05
N SER A 462 0.15 -7.14 1.37
CA SER A 462 -0.02 -6.73 -0.04
C SER A 462 0.38 -5.25 -0.22
N GLY A 463 1.24 -4.96 -1.19
CA GLY A 463 1.77 -3.60 -1.46
C GLY A 463 2.84 -3.07 -0.49
N ILE A 464 3.15 -3.75 0.62
CA ILE A 464 4.22 -3.34 1.57
C ILE A 464 5.26 -4.46 1.73
N GLN A 465 6.52 -4.13 1.49
CA GLN A 465 7.67 -5.00 1.75
C GLN A 465 8.63 -4.38 2.77
N VAL A 466 9.31 -5.24 3.52
CA VAL A 466 10.43 -4.88 4.39
C VAL A 466 11.70 -5.52 3.82
N GLN A 467 12.76 -4.71 3.65
CA GLN A 467 14.08 -5.17 3.22
C GLN A 467 15.01 -5.27 4.41
N TYR A 468 15.74 -6.38 4.48
CA TYR A 468 16.93 -6.56 5.32
C TYR A 468 18.12 -6.71 4.37
N GLY A 469 18.83 -5.60 4.14
CA GLY A 469 20.01 -5.56 3.28
C GLY A 469 21.30 -5.87 4.02
N HIS A 470 22.37 -6.18 3.29
CA HIS A 470 23.68 -6.55 3.86
C HIS A 470 23.63 -7.79 4.79
N ILE A 471 22.77 -8.77 4.51
CA ILE A 471 22.75 -10.04 5.25
C ILE A 471 23.87 -10.96 4.78
N LEU A 472 24.69 -11.44 5.71
CA LEU A 472 25.85 -12.28 5.45
C LEU A 472 25.45 -13.66 4.86
N ASP A 473 26.23 -14.15 3.90
CA ASP A 473 26.02 -15.49 3.33
C ASP A 473 26.24 -16.64 4.35
N PRO A 474 25.31 -17.61 4.48
CA PRO A 474 23.93 -17.61 3.96
C PRO A 474 22.93 -16.94 4.92
N PRO A 475 21.83 -16.37 4.41
CA PRO A 475 20.66 -16.01 5.22
C PRO A 475 20.12 -17.23 6.00
N LEU A 476 19.40 -16.97 7.10
CA LEU A 476 18.78 -18.03 7.91
C LEU A 476 17.41 -18.47 7.39
N VAL A 477 16.88 -17.74 6.40
CA VAL A 477 15.57 -17.94 5.76
C VAL A 477 15.72 -18.23 4.26
N SER A 478 14.66 -18.79 3.65
CA SER A 478 14.54 -19.08 2.22
C SER A 478 13.31 -18.40 1.63
N VAL A 479 13.30 -18.17 0.31
CA VAL A 479 12.10 -17.70 -0.41
C VAL A 479 10.95 -18.70 -0.22
N GLY A 480 9.78 -18.19 0.17
CA GLY A 480 8.60 -18.96 0.54
C GLY A 480 8.51 -19.37 2.02
N ASP A 481 9.50 -19.01 2.85
CA ASP A 481 9.37 -19.15 4.31
C ASP A 481 8.43 -18.05 4.85
N VAL A 482 7.47 -18.43 5.70
CA VAL A 482 6.63 -17.51 6.45
C VAL A 482 7.18 -17.38 7.86
N VAL A 483 7.73 -16.21 8.18
CA VAL A 483 8.37 -15.91 9.47
C VAL A 483 7.42 -15.16 10.39
N ALA A 484 7.64 -15.30 11.71
CA ALA A 484 6.98 -14.48 12.72
C ALA A 484 7.83 -13.26 13.09
N GLN A 485 7.20 -12.18 13.57
CA GLN A 485 7.92 -11.05 14.20
C GLN A 485 8.91 -11.57 15.27
N GLY A 486 10.15 -11.08 15.23
CA GLY A 486 11.23 -11.50 16.12
C GLY A 486 11.91 -12.83 15.76
N GLU A 487 11.56 -13.46 14.64
CA GLU A 487 12.30 -14.61 14.08
C GLU A 487 13.57 -14.14 13.36
N ALA A 488 14.65 -14.92 13.40
CA ALA A 488 15.95 -14.46 12.89
C ALA A 488 16.03 -14.58 11.35
N ILE A 489 16.29 -13.46 10.67
CA ILE A 489 16.46 -13.37 9.21
C ILE A 489 17.88 -13.79 8.80
N GLY A 490 18.89 -13.34 9.54
CA GLY A 490 20.29 -13.55 9.16
C GLY A 490 21.28 -12.89 10.10
N SER A 491 22.57 -13.03 9.80
CA SER A 491 23.64 -12.29 10.46
C SER A 491 23.92 -11.00 9.68
N PRO A 492 24.09 -9.83 10.33
CA PRO A 492 24.59 -8.62 9.69
C PRO A 492 25.99 -8.84 9.09
N THR A 493 26.29 -8.19 7.96
CA THR A 493 27.61 -8.28 7.33
C THR A 493 28.61 -7.35 8.03
N GLN A 494 29.83 -7.84 8.23
CA GLN A 494 30.99 -7.05 8.64
C GLN A 494 32.00 -7.02 7.49
N GLN A 495 32.23 -5.85 6.90
CA GLN A 495 33.15 -5.72 5.76
C GLN A 495 34.60 -6.06 6.15
N THR A 496 35.42 -6.47 5.17
CA THR A 496 36.78 -6.96 5.43
C THR A 496 37.73 -5.83 5.85
N GLY A 497 37.86 -5.63 7.16
CA GLY A 497 38.69 -4.58 7.77
C GLY A 497 37.89 -3.61 8.63
N ASP A 498 36.56 -3.66 8.57
CA ASP A 498 35.69 -2.82 9.36
C ASP A 498 35.58 -3.30 10.81
N ILE A 499 35.31 -2.33 11.68
CA ILE A 499 35.21 -2.52 13.13
C ILE A 499 33.78 -2.76 13.63
N HIS A 500 32.80 -2.67 12.73
CA HIS A 500 31.37 -2.80 12.98
C HIS A 500 30.73 -3.78 11.98
N ALA A 501 29.51 -4.22 12.28
CA ALA A 501 28.65 -4.91 11.33
C ALA A 501 27.36 -4.09 11.16
N SER A 502 26.70 -4.16 10.01
CA SER A 502 25.45 -3.42 9.78
C SER A 502 24.45 -4.21 8.93
N ILE A 503 23.18 -3.79 9.00
CA ILE A 503 22.18 -4.06 7.97
C ILE A 503 21.60 -2.75 7.47
N HIS A 504 21.13 -2.76 6.23
CA HIS A 504 20.18 -1.77 5.74
C HIS A 504 18.75 -2.23 6.03
N PHE A 505 17.91 -1.35 6.58
CA PHE A 505 16.52 -1.67 6.91
C PHE A 505 15.56 -0.66 6.27
N ALA A 506 14.84 -1.09 5.23
CA ALA A 506 13.91 -0.24 4.49
C ALA A 506 12.49 -0.79 4.48
N VAL A 507 11.52 0.10 4.32
CA VAL A 507 10.10 -0.21 4.13
C VAL A 507 9.68 0.31 2.76
N HIS A 508 9.46 -0.60 1.83
CA HIS A 508 9.04 -0.29 0.46
C HIS A 508 7.52 -0.33 0.34
N MET A 509 6.98 0.59 -0.47
CA MET A 509 5.60 0.57 -0.90
C MET A 509 5.53 0.42 -2.42
N GLU A 510 4.69 -0.49 -2.90
CA GLU A 510 4.48 -0.70 -4.32
C GLU A 510 3.96 0.56 -5.00
N GLY A 511 4.65 1.02 -6.05
CA GLY A 511 4.29 2.22 -6.82
C GLY A 511 4.59 3.57 -6.13
N ALA A 512 5.25 3.58 -4.98
CA ALA A 512 5.54 4.80 -4.21
C ALA A 512 6.99 4.84 -3.67
N PRO A 513 7.49 6.00 -3.19
CA PRO A 513 8.79 6.09 -2.52
C PRO A 513 8.82 5.26 -1.23
N ASP A 514 10.03 4.87 -0.81
CA ASP A 514 10.24 4.19 0.47
C ASP A 514 9.80 5.06 1.65
N LEU A 515 9.38 4.40 2.73
CA LEU A 515 8.85 5.04 3.92
C LEU A 515 9.89 5.10 5.02
N CYS A 516 9.86 6.17 5.83
CA CYS A 516 10.64 6.18 7.06
C CYS A 516 10.14 5.07 8.00
N PRO A 517 10.98 4.11 8.43
CA PRO A 517 10.53 3.02 9.28
C PRO A 517 10.04 3.48 10.67
N VAL A 518 10.54 4.62 11.17
CA VAL A 518 10.27 5.12 12.53
C VAL A 518 8.79 5.48 12.75
N ASP A 519 8.13 6.03 11.74
CA ASP A 519 6.70 6.39 11.79
C ASP A 519 5.80 5.15 12.03
N TRP A 520 6.32 3.97 11.72
CA TRP A 520 5.62 2.69 11.78
C TRP A 520 6.06 1.81 12.94
N PHE A 521 6.97 2.26 13.82
CA PHE A 521 7.39 1.44 14.94
C PHE A 521 6.24 1.12 15.91
N ASP A 522 6.16 -0.16 16.29
CA ASP A 522 5.29 -0.64 17.36
C ASP A 522 5.69 -0.05 18.73
N ALA A 523 4.85 -0.25 19.75
CA ALA A 523 5.07 0.37 21.05
C ALA A 523 6.33 -0.13 21.80
N ALA A 524 6.89 -1.29 21.46
CA ALA A 524 8.14 -1.81 21.99
C ALA A 524 9.33 -1.30 21.15
N ALA A 525 9.23 -1.36 19.82
CA ALA A 525 10.21 -0.82 18.89
C ALA A 525 10.46 0.68 19.11
N ALA A 526 9.41 1.47 19.30
CA ALA A 526 9.52 2.89 19.62
C ALA A 526 10.23 3.14 20.96
N ALA A 527 9.98 2.31 21.99
CA ALA A 527 10.63 2.45 23.29
C ALA A 527 12.12 2.07 23.29
N ASP A 528 12.50 1.08 22.48
CA ASP A 528 13.90 0.75 22.22
C ASP A 528 14.56 1.82 21.34
N TRP A 529 13.86 2.35 20.32
CA TRP A 529 14.33 3.46 19.47
C TRP A 529 14.58 4.74 20.26
N ASP A 530 13.68 5.11 21.19
CA ASP A 530 13.86 6.22 22.15
C ASP A 530 15.13 6.06 23.01
N THR A 531 15.71 4.85 23.10
CA THR A 531 16.98 4.59 23.77
C THR A 531 18.17 4.57 22.79
N ILE A 532 17.95 4.17 21.53
CA ILE A 532 18.98 4.07 20.49
C ILE A 532 19.30 5.44 19.90
N TRP A 533 18.28 6.15 19.43
CA TRP A 533 18.44 7.38 18.64
C TRP A 533 19.26 8.48 19.36
N PRO A 534 19.03 8.76 20.66
CA PRO A 534 19.85 9.72 21.43
C PRO A 534 21.33 9.37 21.63
N ALA A 535 21.78 8.19 21.18
CA ALA A 535 23.18 7.76 21.26
C ALA A 535 23.82 7.58 19.86
N CYS A 536 23.08 7.88 18.80
CA CYS A 536 23.55 7.84 17.42
C CYS A 536 24.25 9.15 17.04
N HIS A 537 25.28 9.08 16.20
CA HIS A 537 25.99 10.26 15.70
C HIS A 537 26.46 10.03 14.26
N TYR A 538 26.28 11.00 13.38
CA TYR A 538 26.67 10.89 11.97
C TYR A 538 27.09 12.25 11.41
N THR A 539 27.82 12.25 10.30
CA THR A 539 28.46 13.48 9.78
C THR A 539 27.47 14.55 9.34
N GLU A 540 26.30 14.12 8.88
CA GLU A 540 25.26 14.93 8.26
C GLU A 540 24.29 15.57 9.29
N GLU A 541 24.34 15.15 10.57
CA GLU A 541 23.36 15.51 11.63
C GLU A 541 23.22 17.02 11.87
N LEU A 542 24.21 17.83 11.47
CA LEU A 542 24.17 19.29 11.62
C LEU A 542 23.21 19.98 10.64
N CYS A 543 22.93 19.33 9.51
CA CYS A 543 21.99 19.79 8.47
C CYS A 543 20.75 18.91 8.33
N GLU A 544 20.83 17.63 8.68
CA GLU A 544 19.77 16.63 8.53
C GLU A 544 19.63 15.86 9.85
N PRO A 545 19.09 16.49 10.92
CA PRO A 545 19.20 15.98 12.29
C PRO A 545 18.15 14.93 12.67
N PHE A 546 17.18 14.64 11.79
CA PHE A 546 15.99 13.87 12.13
C PHE A 546 16.18 12.38 11.87
N ALA A 547 15.43 11.54 12.61
CA ALA A 547 15.34 10.12 12.30
C ALA A 547 14.70 9.83 10.92
N CYS A 548 13.84 10.76 10.47
CA CYS A 548 13.19 10.79 9.17
C CYS A 548 13.45 12.14 8.49
N ASN A 549 14.47 12.24 7.64
CA ASN A 549 14.73 13.43 6.84
C ASN A 549 13.93 13.39 5.52
N ASP A 550 13.74 14.56 4.90
CA ASP A 550 13.06 14.69 3.61
C ASP A 550 13.98 14.23 2.46
N ARG A 551 13.74 13.02 1.93
CA ARG A 551 14.40 12.45 0.74
C ARG A 551 14.31 13.29 -0.53
N THR A 552 13.44 14.29 -0.57
CA THR A 552 13.25 15.17 -1.74
C THR A 552 13.96 16.52 -1.61
N ALA A 553 14.74 16.72 -0.55
CA ALA A 553 15.52 17.93 -0.34
C ALA A 553 16.63 18.10 -1.39
N ASP A 554 16.61 19.21 -2.13
CA ASP A 554 17.68 19.58 -3.05
C ASP A 554 18.86 20.28 -2.33
N PRO A 555 20.13 19.99 -2.68
CA PRO A 555 21.28 20.72 -2.15
C PRO A 555 21.33 22.19 -2.66
N PRO A 556 21.92 23.12 -1.89
CA PRO A 556 22.66 22.89 -0.65
C PRO A 556 21.75 22.69 0.57
N PHE A 557 22.13 21.75 1.43
CA PHE A 557 21.41 21.45 2.66
C PHE A 557 21.76 22.50 3.71
N GLU A 558 20.80 23.33 4.12
CA GLU A 558 20.98 24.41 5.09
C GLU A 558 20.09 24.21 6.31
N ALA A 559 20.70 24.15 7.50
CA ALA A 559 19.99 24.13 8.78
C ALA A 559 20.33 25.38 9.60
N THR A 560 19.33 25.92 10.26
CA THR A 560 19.49 27.06 11.18
C THR A 560 19.01 26.69 12.58
N TRP A 561 19.86 26.99 13.56
CA TRP A 561 19.72 26.61 14.96
C TRP A 561 19.71 27.87 15.82
N ASP A 562 18.62 28.11 16.55
CA ASP A 562 18.41 29.30 17.40
C ASP A 562 18.58 28.99 18.89
N LEU A 563 19.30 29.84 19.61
CA LEU A 563 19.58 29.65 21.03
C LEU A 563 18.29 29.69 21.86
N GLU A 564 17.96 28.59 22.55
CA GLU A 564 16.68 28.39 23.24
C GLU A 564 16.40 29.44 24.32
N THR A 565 17.46 29.99 24.95
CA THR A 565 17.34 31.10 25.91
C THR A 565 18.41 32.18 25.66
N ALA A 566 18.10 33.05 24.69
CA ALA A 566 18.87 34.22 24.31
C ALA A 566 19.50 35.00 25.48
N GLY A 567 20.77 35.39 25.34
CA GLY A 567 21.51 36.22 26.29
C GLY A 567 21.84 35.58 27.65
N THR A 568 21.56 34.28 27.87
CA THR A 568 21.84 33.58 29.14
C THR A 568 22.88 32.47 29.05
N SER A 569 23.15 31.96 27.84
CA SER A 569 24.10 30.88 27.58
C SER A 569 25.40 31.40 26.93
N PRO A 570 26.57 30.80 27.19
CA PRO A 570 27.79 31.10 26.43
C PRO A 570 27.74 30.48 25.03
N GLY A 571 27.33 31.28 24.04
CA GLY A 571 27.33 30.88 22.62
C GLY A 571 26.89 32.02 21.69
N PRO A 572 26.95 31.82 20.36
CA PRO A 572 26.23 32.66 19.39
C PRO A 572 24.72 32.52 19.58
N GLU A 573 23.94 33.47 19.08
CA GLU A 573 22.48 33.50 19.26
C GLU A 573 21.76 32.69 18.17
N THR A 574 22.34 32.63 16.97
CA THR A 574 21.95 31.71 15.90
C THR A 574 23.21 31.08 15.31
N ILE A 575 23.13 29.80 14.93
CA ILE A 575 24.13 29.07 14.15
C ILE A 575 23.44 28.59 12.86
N THR A 576 24.06 28.84 11.72
CA THR A 576 23.66 28.21 10.44
C THR A 576 24.75 27.26 9.99
N PHE A 577 24.37 26.06 9.58
CA PHE A 577 25.23 25.11 8.87
C PHE A 577 24.73 24.96 7.43
N LEU A 578 25.66 24.86 6.49
CA LEU A 578 25.39 24.64 5.07
C LEU A 578 26.32 23.56 4.53
N ARG A 579 25.76 22.51 3.93
CA ARG A 579 26.47 21.45 3.22
C ARG A 579 26.23 21.62 1.72
N SER A 580 27.28 21.63 0.89
CA SER A 580 27.15 22.03 -0.52
C SER A 580 26.38 21.01 -1.38
N ASP A 581 26.47 19.75 -1.02
CA ASP A 581 25.93 18.57 -1.69
C ASP A 581 26.04 17.36 -0.74
N GLY A 582 25.53 16.20 -1.16
CA GLY A 582 25.58 14.97 -0.36
C GLY A 582 26.91 14.20 -0.38
N TYR A 583 27.94 14.73 -1.05
CA TYR A 583 29.31 14.18 -1.03
C TYR A 583 30.24 14.95 -0.09
N ALA A 584 29.83 16.12 0.40
CA ALA A 584 30.63 16.99 1.26
C ALA A 584 30.48 16.65 2.74
N PHE A 585 31.55 16.18 3.40
CA PHE A 585 31.57 15.94 4.85
C PHE A 585 31.79 17.21 5.69
N ASP A 586 32.43 18.23 5.11
CA ASP A 586 32.68 19.52 5.77
C ASP A 586 31.49 20.46 5.59
N HIS A 587 31.07 21.15 6.66
CA HIS A 587 29.98 22.12 6.61
C HIS A 587 30.53 23.55 6.65
N VAL A 588 29.95 24.45 5.86
CA VAL A 588 30.16 25.89 6.07
C VAL A 588 29.30 26.31 7.26
N TYR A 589 29.89 26.91 8.28
CA TYR A 589 29.16 27.44 9.43
C TYR A 589 29.13 28.97 9.40
N THR A 590 28.07 29.55 9.95
CA THR A 590 28.01 30.98 10.29
C THR A 590 27.41 31.18 11.68
N PHE A 591 28.10 31.95 12.52
CA PHE A 591 27.65 32.36 13.85
C PHE A 591 27.10 33.78 13.81
N TYR A 592 25.95 34.01 14.45
CA TYR A 592 25.29 35.31 14.50
C TYR A 592 25.09 35.82 15.94
N ASP A 593 25.01 37.14 16.10
CA ASP A 593 24.58 37.78 17.34
C ASP A 593 23.06 38.01 17.40
N ALA A 594 22.56 38.53 18.53
CA ALA A 594 21.14 38.80 18.76
C ALA A 594 20.53 39.87 17.83
N ALA A 595 21.35 40.56 17.03
CA ALA A 595 20.90 41.49 16.00
C ALA A 595 20.94 40.88 14.58
N GLY A 596 21.30 39.60 14.45
CA GLY A 596 21.50 38.91 13.18
C GLY A 596 22.78 39.33 12.45
N ALA A 597 23.75 39.94 13.14
CA ALA A 597 25.04 40.28 12.55
C ALA A 597 25.99 39.08 12.64
N VAL A 598 26.72 38.80 11.56
CA VAL A 598 27.73 37.74 11.51
C VAL A 598 28.86 38.05 12.49
N LEU A 599 29.10 37.13 13.43
CA LEU A 599 30.23 37.12 14.34
C LEU A 599 31.45 36.43 13.72
N GLU A 600 31.22 35.28 13.10
CA GLU A 600 32.25 34.42 12.49
C GLU A 600 31.63 33.56 11.38
N SER A 601 32.41 33.23 10.36
CA SER A 601 32.09 32.22 9.35
C SER A 601 33.34 31.39 9.05
N GLY A 602 33.15 30.17 8.55
CA GLY A 602 34.24 29.29 8.17
C GLY A 602 33.76 27.89 7.82
N VAL A 603 34.66 26.92 7.92
CA VAL A 603 34.35 25.50 7.71
C VAL A 603 34.45 24.71 9.02
N THR A 604 33.61 23.68 9.16
CA THR A 604 33.78 22.65 10.18
C THR A 604 34.73 21.57 9.66
N GLU A 605 35.63 21.08 10.52
CA GLU A 605 36.25 19.77 10.34
C GLU A 605 35.67 18.82 11.40
N TRP A 606 35.18 17.67 10.96
CA TRP A 606 34.76 16.60 11.87
C TRP A 606 35.97 15.90 12.53
N THR A 607 35.79 15.47 13.77
CA THR A 607 36.73 14.59 14.48
C THR A 607 36.00 13.49 15.20
N SER A 608 36.19 12.25 14.75
CA SER A 608 35.61 11.07 15.38
C SER A 608 36.10 10.89 16.83
N SER A 609 35.14 10.76 17.73
CA SER A 609 35.34 10.52 19.16
C SER A 609 34.12 9.74 19.65
N PRO A 610 34.27 8.56 20.27
CA PRO A 610 33.12 7.80 20.75
C PRO A 610 32.33 8.57 21.82
N GLY A 611 31.04 8.83 21.56
CA GLY A 611 30.06 9.35 22.51
C GLY A 611 29.86 10.87 22.59
N THR A 612 30.42 11.65 21.66
CA THR A 612 30.03 13.06 21.36
C THR A 612 30.54 13.42 19.97
N LEU A 613 29.78 14.14 19.16
CA LEU A 613 30.28 14.69 17.89
C LEU A 613 31.33 15.78 18.16
N GLY A 614 32.57 15.53 17.75
CA GLY A 614 33.69 16.44 17.95
C GLY A 614 33.90 17.36 16.74
N LEU A 615 33.62 18.64 16.87
CA LEU A 615 33.77 19.64 15.80
C LEU A 615 35.00 20.54 16.01
N LYS A 616 35.65 20.92 14.90
CA LYS A 616 36.51 22.09 14.85
C LYS A 616 35.88 23.14 13.93
N PHE A 617 35.65 24.33 14.45
CA PHE A 617 35.23 25.50 13.71
C PHE A 617 36.49 26.27 13.27
N ILE A 618 36.76 26.30 11.97
CA ILE A 618 37.95 26.94 11.38
C ILE A 618 37.52 28.20 10.64
N ALA A 619 37.75 29.35 11.26
CA ALA A 619 37.33 30.64 10.73
C ALA A 619 38.03 31.00 9.40
N ASP A 620 37.28 31.65 8.51
CA ASP A 620 37.71 32.06 7.18
C ASP A 620 39.05 32.81 7.18
N GLY A 621 39.88 32.52 6.17
CA GLY A 621 41.23 33.10 6.03
C GLY A 621 42.31 32.42 6.87
N GLY A 622 42.05 31.24 7.43
CA GLY A 622 42.98 30.48 8.27
C GLY A 622 43.10 31.07 9.68
N GLY A 623 41.95 31.44 10.25
CA GLY A 623 41.83 32.26 11.46
C GLY A 623 41.96 31.48 12.77
N ALA A 624 41.07 31.78 13.71
CA ALA A 624 40.97 31.06 14.97
C ALA A 624 40.39 29.65 14.73
N VAL A 625 40.74 28.72 15.63
CA VAL A 625 40.08 27.42 15.73
C VAL A 625 39.33 27.39 17.05
N THR A 626 38.02 27.25 16.97
CA THR A 626 37.16 26.98 18.13
C THR A 626 36.80 25.49 18.10
N PHE A 627 36.85 24.81 19.23
CA PHE A 627 36.45 23.40 19.31
C PHE A 627 35.05 23.29 19.89
N GLY A 628 34.21 22.49 19.26
CA GLY A 628 32.89 22.14 19.74
C GLY A 628 32.81 20.68 20.15
N ALA A 629 32.20 20.40 21.31
CA ALA A 629 31.54 19.12 21.52
C ALA A 629 30.04 19.38 21.34
N CYS A 630 29.39 18.59 20.49
CA CYS A 630 27.94 18.66 20.31
C CYS A 630 27.27 17.29 20.39
N ASP A 631 25.96 17.38 20.56
CA ASP A 631 24.99 16.31 20.69
C ASP A 631 23.72 16.82 20.00
N VAL A 632 23.14 16.04 19.09
CA VAL A 632 21.99 16.42 18.25
C VAL A 632 20.93 15.35 18.36
N ILE A 633 19.73 15.75 18.77
CA ILE A 633 18.56 14.87 18.85
C ILE A 633 17.38 15.64 18.28
N ASP A 634 16.98 15.27 17.06
CA ASP A 634 15.86 15.85 16.31
C ASP A 634 15.92 17.40 16.25
N ASP A 635 14.99 18.09 16.90
CA ASP A 635 14.91 19.56 16.88
C ASP A 635 15.91 20.25 17.83
N VAL A 636 16.79 19.50 18.51
CA VAL A 636 17.67 20.04 19.57
C VAL A 636 19.15 19.78 19.29
N LEU A 637 19.93 20.87 19.30
CA LEU A 637 21.39 20.85 19.28
C LEU A 637 21.91 21.35 20.63
N TRP A 638 22.63 20.50 21.36
CA TRP A 638 23.49 20.94 22.46
C TRP A 638 24.90 21.16 21.94
N ILE A 639 25.51 22.30 22.23
CA ILE A 639 26.90 22.57 21.85
C ILE A 639 27.67 23.29 22.97
N SER A 640 28.83 22.75 23.29
CA SER A 640 29.83 23.37 24.17
C SER A 640 30.99 23.87 23.31
N LEU A 641 31.38 25.14 23.43
CA LEU A 641 32.45 25.77 22.65
C LEU A 641 33.61 26.21 23.56
N ASP A 642 34.85 25.82 23.22
CA ASP A 642 36.07 26.24 23.94
C ASP A 642 37.31 26.28 23.01
N ALA A 643 38.42 26.82 23.49
CA ALA A 643 39.71 26.90 22.79
C ALA A 643 40.45 25.54 22.70
N SER A 644 39.88 24.48 23.26
CA SER A 644 40.31 23.08 23.15
C SER A 644 39.11 22.17 23.28
N MET A 645 39.12 20.98 22.65
CA MET A 645 37.97 20.06 22.63
C MET A 645 37.35 19.87 24.03
N PRO A 646 36.09 20.27 24.25
CA PRO A 646 35.41 20.06 25.51
C PRO A 646 35.32 18.57 25.85
N SER A 647 35.46 18.25 27.13
CA SER A 647 35.38 16.86 27.64
C SER A 647 34.06 16.54 28.34
N THR A 648 33.07 17.44 28.25
CA THR A 648 31.75 17.31 28.86
C THR A 648 30.75 18.30 28.28
N MET A 649 29.48 17.90 28.17
CA MET A 649 28.35 18.75 27.78
C MET A 649 27.74 19.55 28.95
N VAL A 650 28.33 19.50 30.16
CA VAL A 650 27.84 20.26 31.32
C VAL A 650 27.95 21.77 31.06
N GLY A 651 26.80 22.42 30.91
CA GLY A 651 26.71 23.85 30.60
C GLY A 651 26.83 24.17 29.10
N ALA A 652 26.67 23.18 28.22
CA ALA A 652 26.46 23.39 26.80
C ALA A 652 25.26 24.33 26.55
N ALA A 653 25.36 25.13 25.49
CA ALA A 653 24.27 25.94 24.99
C ALA A 653 23.27 25.04 24.24
N VAL A 654 21.98 25.29 24.44
CA VAL A 654 20.87 24.53 23.82
C VAL A 654 20.28 25.37 22.70
N TYR A 655 20.21 24.80 21.50
CA TYR A 655 19.62 25.41 20.32
C TYR A 655 18.43 24.60 19.83
N ARG A 656 17.49 25.28 19.18
CA ARG A 656 16.31 24.70 18.54
C ARG A 656 16.42 24.84 17.02
N TYR A 657 16.05 23.78 16.30
CA TYR A 657 15.95 23.79 14.85
C TYR A 657 14.89 24.79 14.40
N ARG A 658 15.20 25.60 13.37
CA ARG A 658 14.28 26.53 12.75
C ARG A 658 13.68 25.91 11.49
N PHE A 659 12.45 25.41 11.63
CA PHE A 659 11.55 25.03 10.53
C PHE A 659 11.18 26.23 9.64
#